data_AF-A0AAN6MCB0-F1
#
_entry.id   AF-A0AAN6MCB0-F1
#
_cell.length_a   1.000
_cell.length_b   1.000
_cell.length_c   1.000
_cell.angle_alpha   90.00
_cell.angle_beta   90.00
_cell.angle_gamma   90.00
#
_symmetry.space_group_name_H-M   'P 1'
#
loop_
_entity.id
_entity.type
_entity.pdbx_description
1 polymer ?
#
loop_
_entity_poly.entity_id
_entity_poly.type
_entity_poly.pdbx_seq_one_letter_code
_entity_poly.pdbx_strand_id
1 'polypeptide(L)'
;MLLKELDATKQTRVLGGRAGEGTADDRPKKDAEVAANGKPAKSTGLGLGRAILGNHSSDDEVGPREDAGETAEENHLGDGGRHAKQHGANGKPEETTQEDRLPSNTVRQPAPEDEHALCPAEFWHKGSYANGCARPILMAQHHQHQLEELHRALTLAITDVVERWWTDEAARLPQRMPLLKEEEELLQWMEGQVPHNLPEFRNVLGSWRPDFLMTEGPKGGLYPSAETYCLTEINARFSFNGFMHEAYGQQGLLNLGIEERGLSGATDPAKVVRGLCNLFRPDLPLHLLKGAERGIDIHMFVNFLETRLGLRPHIITPEDLRLVPDEDAPMGHRLCCLVPRENFSFDSSPVSSPGSSPASSSAALTGPMSFNGELVEEIHQLGLEVHQWELLSLPMDMLRAISLRCFNDLRTVLLVHDKRMLGIVREELDSMVGRSVLSAAQADILRHGIAETLLPGSPEVLELLQRSREVPALRAEYLLKPIRGGKGAGIIFGDEASAEDWIARLEQLEHAELVPGHPTWVVQRQVKQRLYDVVLGTSGKHTRYPLVGTYHRLLQQRGLLKLSLDFRDDKSNYLRGLVVGLHKFHGHGLPLDHSASQGWFWDVRPSAAEFQSNGCQARSETMQEFPWHTDCSYEENPPRYFALQVLHPDRRGGGVLSVLSVEHILGRLSPFAQATLWRPEFQIAVPPEFVGASGRSHIVGSILRSTGTMRFREDIITPLSPAAAGAVAELKQLLMSPEVQRETLHLDAECMPQGSVLLMDNSRWLHARNQVKEPERHLRRVRWDATPFA
;
A
#
# COMPACT_ATOMS: atom_id res chain seq x y z
N MET A 1 -0.65 5.52 -6.42
CA MET A 1 0.53 4.87 -7.06
C MET A 1 0.12 3.57 -7.81
N LEU A 2 -0.06 3.63 -9.13
CA LEU A 2 -0.36 2.46 -9.99
C LEU A 2 0.92 1.98 -10.67
N LEU A 3 1.40 0.78 -10.34
CA LEU A 3 2.45 0.08 -11.09
C LEU A 3 1.79 -0.54 -12.33
N LYS A 4 1.98 0.05 -13.51
CA LYS A 4 1.65 -0.62 -14.77
C LYS A 4 2.85 -1.47 -15.20
N GLU A 5 2.63 -2.77 -15.30
CA GLU A 5 3.51 -3.71 -15.99
C GLU A 5 3.53 -3.36 -17.48
N LEU A 6 4.72 -3.32 -18.08
CA LEU A 6 4.88 -3.27 -19.52
C LEU A 6 5.03 -4.71 -20.02
N ASP A 7 3.93 -5.27 -20.51
CA ASP A 7 3.92 -6.56 -21.20
C ASP A 7 3.97 -6.34 -22.72
N ALA A 8 4.94 -6.98 -23.38
CA ALA A 8 5.40 -6.65 -24.74
C ALA A 8 4.53 -7.23 -25.87
N THR A 9 3.26 -7.56 -25.63
CA THR A 9 2.48 -8.42 -26.55
C THR A 9 1.32 -7.76 -27.29
N LYS A 10 1.11 -6.44 -27.20
CA LYS A 10 0.04 -5.78 -27.97
C LYS A 10 0.43 -4.43 -28.54
N GLN A 11 0.88 -4.36 -29.80
CA GLN A 11 0.71 -3.16 -30.65
C GLN A 11 0.75 -3.55 -32.13
N THR A 12 -0.38 -3.38 -32.82
CA THR A 12 -0.52 -3.54 -34.27
C THR A 12 -0.71 -2.16 -34.91
N ARG A 13 0.17 -1.83 -35.86
CA ARG A 13 0.19 -0.74 -36.87
C ARG A 13 -1.11 0.03 -37.13
N VAL A 14 -0.98 1.35 -37.34
CA VAL A 14 -1.30 2.06 -38.61
C VAL A 14 -0.33 3.24 -38.80
N LEU A 15 0.16 3.41 -40.03
CA LEU A 15 1.17 4.38 -40.52
C LEU A 15 0.53 5.60 -41.21
N GLY A 16 1.27 6.73 -41.20
CA GLY A 16 1.25 7.79 -42.22
C GLY A 16 0.95 9.18 -41.66
N GLY A 17 1.68 10.27 -41.94
CA GLY A 17 2.85 10.53 -42.77
C GLY A 17 3.16 12.04 -42.79
N ARG A 18 4.37 12.39 -43.30
CA ARG A 18 4.84 13.68 -43.89
C ARG A 18 4.69 14.98 -43.05
N ALA A 19 5.76 15.70 -42.69
CA ALA A 19 6.83 16.42 -43.44
C ALA A 19 6.58 17.94 -43.52
N GLY A 20 7.64 18.73 -43.31
CA GLY A 20 7.73 20.19 -43.52
C GLY A 20 8.36 20.89 -42.31
N GLU A 21 9.68 21.10 -42.23
CA GLU A 21 10.51 22.15 -42.88
C GLU A 21 10.35 23.58 -42.31
N GLY A 22 11.49 24.23 -42.04
CA GLY A 22 11.64 25.68 -41.92
C GLY A 22 12.19 26.18 -40.56
N THR A 23 13.50 26.13 -40.30
CA THR A 23 14.54 27.18 -40.54
C THR A 23 14.40 28.45 -39.69
N ALA A 24 15.33 28.64 -38.73
CA ALA A 24 16.39 29.69 -38.70
C ALA A 24 15.95 30.91 -37.84
N ASP A 25 16.77 31.67 -37.13
CA ASP A 25 18.20 31.94 -37.19
C ASP A 25 18.67 32.72 -35.93
N ASP A 26 19.98 32.73 -35.72
CA ASP A 26 20.84 33.71 -35.02
C ASP A 26 20.51 34.20 -33.58
N ARG A 27 21.30 33.81 -32.55
CA ARG A 27 22.66 34.31 -32.17
C ARG A 27 22.67 35.78 -31.66
N PRO A 28 23.67 36.20 -30.85
CA PRO A 28 24.27 35.50 -29.70
C PRO A 28 24.69 36.46 -28.55
N LYS A 29 25.32 35.88 -27.50
CA LYS A 29 26.42 36.47 -26.69
C LYS A 29 26.02 37.55 -25.65
N LYS A 30 26.56 37.63 -24.43
CA LYS A 30 27.90 37.25 -23.91
C LYS A 30 27.92 37.44 -22.37
N ASP A 31 28.75 36.61 -21.71
CA ASP A 31 29.69 36.86 -20.59
C ASP A 31 29.21 37.63 -19.34
N ALA A 32 29.60 37.37 -18.08
CA ALA A 32 30.76 36.70 -17.48
C ALA A 32 30.44 36.55 -15.95
N GLU A 33 30.81 35.45 -15.26
CA GLU A 33 32.00 35.34 -14.37
C GLU A 33 31.97 36.29 -13.14
N VAL A 34 32.21 35.93 -11.87
CA VAL A 34 33.21 35.04 -11.21
C VAL A 34 32.87 34.92 -9.70
N ALA A 35 33.07 33.71 -9.14
CA ALA A 35 33.64 33.28 -7.83
C ALA A 35 33.43 34.11 -6.51
N ALA A 36 33.56 33.59 -5.29
CA ALA A 36 34.17 32.38 -4.76
C ALA A 36 33.76 32.14 -3.28
N ASN A 37 33.88 30.88 -2.86
CA ASN A 37 34.40 30.38 -1.57
C ASN A 37 33.70 30.63 -0.22
N GLY A 38 33.50 29.50 0.50
CA GLY A 38 33.54 29.47 1.97
C GLY A 38 32.87 28.26 2.62
N LYS A 39 33.56 27.11 2.73
CA LYS A 39 33.20 26.03 3.67
C LYS A 39 33.67 26.38 5.10
N PRO A 40 33.06 25.78 6.14
CA PRO A 40 33.78 24.69 6.83
C PRO A 40 32.91 23.48 7.22
N ALA A 41 33.59 22.40 7.60
CA ALA A 41 33.08 21.05 7.83
C ALA A 41 32.75 20.73 9.31
N LYS A 42 31.87 19.73 9.53
CA LYS A 42 31.66 18.78 10.67
C LYS A 42 30.16 18.39 10.67
N SER A 43 29.66 17.20 10.97
CA SER A 43 30.18 15.99 11.62
C SER A 43 29.30 14.80 11.19
N THR A 44 29.89 13.61 11.21
CA THR A 44 29.29 12.32 10.85
C THR A 44 28.36 11.80 11.94
N GLY A 45 27.08 11.62 11.64
CA GLY A 45 26.09 10.96 12.50
C GLY A 45 25.30 9.92 11.71
N LEU A 46 25.59 8.64 11.96
CA LEU A 46 24.88 7.48 11.44
C LEU A 46 23.42 7.49 11.89
N GLY A 47 22.49 7.20 10.98
CA GLY A 47 21.09 6.93 11.31
C GLY A 47 20.55 5.80 10.44
N LEU A 48 20.02 4.75 11.07
CA LEU A 48 19.18 3.68 10.51
C LEU A 48 17.73 4.22 10.37
N GLY A 49 16.77 3.75 9.59
CA GLY A 49 16.51 2.56 8.79
C GLY A 49 15.01 2.31 8.98
N ARG A 50 14.13 2.83 8.12
CA ARG A 50 12.67 2.76 8.33
C ARG A 50 11.87 2.47 7.07
N ALA A 51 10.82 1.68 7.27
CA ALA A 51 9.95 1.12 6.26
C ALA A 51 8.51 1.63 6.40
N ILE A 52 7.83 1.73 5.27
CA ILE A 52 6.47 2.27 5.07
C ILE A 52 5.44 1.19 5.40
N LEU A 53 4.49 1.49 6.28
CA LEU A 53 3.31 0.65 6.57
C LEU A 53 2.15 1.07 5.66
N GLY A 54 1.52 0.11 4.98
CA GLY A 54 0.20 0.25 4.38
C GLY A 54 0.11 0.00 2.87
N ASN A 55 -0.83 -0.86 2.48
CA ASN A 55 -1.29 -0.99 1.09
C ASN A 55 -1.89 0.35 0.62
N HIS A 56 -1.29 0.95 -0.41
CA HIS A 56 -1.71 2.24 -0.96
C HIS A 56 -2.70 2.05 -2.13
N SER A 57 -3.93 2.53 -1.97
CA SER A 57 -4.80 2.91 -3.10
C SER A 57 -5.11 4.41 -2.97
N SER A 58 -4.73 5.16 -3.99
CA SER A 58 -4.71 6.63 -4.06
C SER A 58 -6.02 7.20 -4.63
N ASP A 59 -6.70 8.11 -3.92
CA ASP A 59 -7.85 8.90 -4.41
C ASP A 59 -7.46 10.38 -4.51
N ASP A 60 -7.80 11.00 -5.65
CA ASP A 60 -7.91 12.45 -5.84
C ASP A 60 -9.33 12.73 -6.37
N GLU A 61 -9.94 13.78 -5.83
CA GLU A 61 -11.28 14.29 -6.13
C GLU A 61 -11.37 14.96 -7.52
N VAL A 62 -12.43 14.71 -8.30
CA VAL A 62 -12.91 15.64 -9.33
C VAL A 62 -14.45 15.59 -9.45
N GLY A 63 -15.07 16.76 -9.48
CA GLY A 63 -16.51 16.99 -9.67
C GLY A 63 -17.06 16.65 -11.07
N PRO A 64 -18.36 16.91 -11.31
CA PRO A 64 -19.18 16.11 -12.23
C PRO A 64 -19.15 16.63 -13.66
N ARG A 65 -19.03 15.73 -14.64
CA ARG A 65 -19.47 15.97 -16.02
C ARG A 65 -19.98 14.68 -16.71
N GLU A 66 -21.30 14.69 -16.89
CA GLU A 66 -22.10 14.41 -18.10
C GLU A 66 -21.82 13.20 -19.01
N ASP A 67 -22.91 12.44 -19.14
CA ASP A 67 -23.31 11.38 -20.08
C ASP A 67 -22.75 11.41 -21.51
N ALA A 68 -22.46 10.20 -22.02
CA ALA A 68 -22.86 9.76 -23.35
C ALA A 68 -22.87 8.21 -23.39
N GLY A 69 -24.05 7.63 -23.66
CA GLY A 69 -24.24 6.19 -23.81
C GLY A 69 -23.94 5.68 -25.22
N GLU A 70 -23.88 4.35 -25.36
CA GLU A 70 -24.19 3.56 -26.57
C GLU A 70 -24.03 2.07 -26.20
N THR A 71 -25.16 1.38 -25.99
CA THR A 71 -25.78 0.36 -26.87
C THR A 71 -25.08 -1.00 -26.93
N ALA A 72 -25.83 -1.99 -26.45
CA ALA A 72 -25.60 -3.42 -26.49
C ALA A 72 -25.75 -4.00 -27.91
N GLU A 73 -25.08 -5.12 -28.15
CA GLU A 73 -25.56 -6.15 -29.08
C GLU A 73 -25.56 -7.50 -28.38
N GLU A 74 -26.77 -8.05 -28.25
CA GLU A 74 -27.08 -9.42 -27.85
C GLU A 74 -26.62 -10.40 -28.94
N ASN A 75 -26.26 -11.62 -28.53
CA ASN A 75 -26.51 -12.78 -29.38
C ASN A 75 -26.91 -14.01 -28.58
N HIS A 76 -27.91 -14.67 -29.15
CA HIS A 76 -28.81 -15.65 -28.60
C HIS A 76 -28.29 -17.10 -28.65
N LEU A 77 -28.82 -17.89 -27.70
CA LEU A 77 -29.34 -19.27 -27.82
C LEU A 77 -28.38 -20.45 -28.06
N GLY A 78 -28.59 -21.49 -27.24
CA GLY A 78 -28.07 -22.85 -27.48
C GLY A 78 -28.38 -23.83 -26.35
N ASP A 79 -29.64 -24.28 -26.29
CA ASP A 79 -30.19 -25.38 -25.49
C ASP A 79 -29.44 -26.72 -25.69
N GLY A 80 -29.48 -27.61 -24.69
CA GLY A 80 -28.80 -28.91 -24.76
C GLY A 80 -28.79 -29.72 -23.46
N GLY A 81 -29.88 -30.42 -23.17
CA GLY A 81 -30.13 -31.12 -21.90
C GLY A 81 -29.49 -32.51 -21.67
N ARG A 82 -29.79 -33.00 -20.45
CA ARG A 82 -29.90 -34.39 -19.97
C ARG A 82 -28.63 -35.24 -19.84
N HIS A 83 -28.31 -35.68 -18.62
CA HIS A 83 -28.69 -37.03 -18.14
C HIS A 83 -28.30 -37.27 -16.67
N ALA A 84 -29.24 -37.87 -15.92
CA ALA A 84 -29.09 -38.37 -14.57
C ALA A 84 -28.40 -39.74 -14.52
N LYS A 85 -27.77 -40.07 -13.38
CA LYS A 85 -27.72 -41.43 -12.84
C LYS A 85 -27.45 -41.44 -11.33
N GLN A 86 -28.42 -41.99 -10.59
CA GLN A 86 -28.33 -42.40 -9.19
C GLN A 86 -27.58 -43.73 -9.07
N HIS A 87 -26.88 -43.92 -7.94
CA HIS A 87 -26.89 -45.18 -7.19
C HIS A 87 -26.61 -44.88 -5.72
N GLY A 88 -27.48 -45.36 -4.83
CA GLY A 88 -27.28 -45.36 -3.39
C GLY A 88 -27.01 -46.78 -2.85
N ALA A 89 -26.61 -46.85 -1.58
CA ALA A 89 -27.32 -47.56 -0.50
C ALA A 89 -26.38 -48.10 0.60
N ASN A 90 -26.78 -47.83 1.85
CA ASN A 90 -26.64 -48.63 3.09
C ASN A 90 -25.23 -48.98 3.63
N GLY A 91 -24.90 -48.89 4.93
CA GLY A 91 -25.65 -48.52 6.14
C GLY A 91 -25.07 -49.19 7.42
N LYS A 92 -25.19 -48.47 8.55
CA LYS A 92 -25.44 -48.94 9.95
C LYS A 92 -24.28 -49.19 10.98
N PRO A 93 -24.54 -49.13 12.33
CA PRO A 93 -24.17 -48.01 13.24
C PRO A 93 -23.54 -48.43 14.61
N GLU A 94 -23.21 -47.48 15.52
CA GLU A 94 -23.26 -47.56 17.02
C GLU A 94 -22.70 -46.24 17.68
N GLU A 95 -23.54 -45.39 18.30
CA GLU A 95 -23.77 -45.12 19.75
C GLU A 95 -22.63 -44.35 20.51
N THR A 96 -22.63 -43.01 20.59
CA THR A 96 -23.28 -42.05 21.53
C THR A 96 -22.60 -41.81 22.89
N THR A 97 -22.14 -40.56 23.10
CA THR A 97 -22.28 -39.81 24.37
C THR A 97 -22.59 -38.35 24.04
N GLN A 98 -23.56 -37.79 24.76
CA GLN A 98 -24.39 -36.64 24.42
C GLN A 98 -24.02 -35.44 25.32
N GLU A 99 -23.65 -34.30 24.72
CA GLU A 99 -23.63 -32.98 25.35
C GLU A 99 -24.57 -32.05 24.56
N ASP A 100 -25.37 -31.28 25.30
CA ASP A 100 -26.49 -30.46 24.82
C ASP A 100 -26.07 -29.44 23.75
N ARG A 101 -26.67 -29.58 22.55
CA ARG A 101 -26.56 -28.62 21.44
C ARG A 101 -27.86 -27.83 21.29
N LEU A 102 -27.71 -26.50 21.30
CA LEU A 102 -28.65 -25.54 20.72
C LEU A 102 -28.93 -25.88 19.24
N PRO A 103 -30.11 -25.55 18.68
CA PRO A 103 -30.49 -25.98 17.34
C PRO A 103 -29.60 -25.33 16.28
N SER A 104 -28.85 -26.17 15.56
CA SER A 104 -28.03 -25.76 14.42
C SER A 104 -28.92 -25.44 13.22
N ASN A 105 -29.13 -24.15 12.94
CA ASN A 105 -29.57 -23.72 11.61
C ASN A 105 -28.38 -23.86 10.65
N THR A 106 -28.44 -24.89 9.82
CA THR A 106 -27.40 -25.25 8.85
C THR A 106 -27.29 -24.21 7.74
N VAL A 107 -26.32 -23.30 7.87
CA VAL A 107 -25.62 -22.74 6.71
C VAL A 107 -25.04 -23.92 5.94
N ARG A 108 -25.19 -23.96 4.61
CA ARG A 108 -24.47 -24.93 3.78
C ARG A 108 -22.98 -24.78 4.10
N GLN A 109 -22.42 -25.74 4.83
CA GLN A 109 -20.97 -25.86 4.93
C GLN A 109 -20.45 -26.13 3.51
N PRO A 110 -19.36 -25.46 3.09
CA PRO A 110 -18.72 -25.79 1.82
C PRO A 110 -18.41 -27.29 1.79
N ALA A 111 -18.60 -27.93 0.62
CA ALA A 111 -18.21 -29.32 0.47
C ALA A 111 -16.68 -29.43 0.69
N PRO A 112 -16.17 -30.54 1.27
CA PRO A 112 -14.72 -30.71 1.52
C PRO A 112 -13.84 -30.52 0.27
N GLU A 113 -14.40 -30.69 -0.93
CA GLU A 113 -13.68 -30.53 -2.19
C GLU A 113 -13.58 -29.05 -2.66
N ASP A 114 -14.40 -28.13 -2.12
CA ASP A 114 -14.40 -26.69 -2.48
C ASP A 114 -13.39 -25.85 -1.65
N GLU A 115 -12.93 -26.37 -0.51
CA GLU A 115 -11.99 -25.67 0.39
C GLU A 115 -10.60 -25.47 -0.25
N HIS A 116 -10.26 -26.31 -1.23
CA HIS A 116 -8.98 -26.24 -1.95
C HIS A 116 -8.90 -25.12 -2.99
N ALA A 117 -9.98 -24.37 -3.24
CA ALA A 117 -10.08 -23.40 -4.33
C ALA A 117 -10.35 -21.95 -3.88
N LEU A 118 -9.83 -21.51 -2.73
CA LEU A 118 -9.94 -20.09 -2.33
C LEU A 118 -9.07 -19.15 -3.16
N CYS A 119 -8.06 -19.66 -3.86
CA CYS A 119 -6.96 -18.83 -4.40
C CYS A 119 -6.88 -18.62 -5.92
N PRO A 120 -7.89 -18.90 -6.78
CA PRO A 120 -7.83 -18.49 -8.18
C PRO A 120 -7.51 -17.00 -8.33
N ALA A 121 -6.66 -16.64 -9.29
CA ALA A 121 -6.13 -15.29 -9.48
C ALA A 121 -7.25 -14.25 -9.70
N GLU A 122 -8.35 -14.66 -10.32
CA GLU A 122 -9.55 -13.87 -10.58
C GLU A 122 -10.31 -13.43 -9.32
N PHE A 123 -10.16 -14.13 -8.20
CA PHE A 123 -10.83 -13.78 -6.94
C PHE A 123 -10.06 -12.76 -6.11
N TRP A 124 -8.82 -12.45 -6.49
CA TRP A 124 -8.06 -11.38 -5.88
C TRP A 124 -8.40 -10.05 -6.55
N HIS A 125 -9.12 -9.19 -5.84
CA HIS A 125 -9.57 -7.90 -6.38
C HIS A 125 -8.39 -7.12 -7.00
N LYS A 126 -8.53 -6.78 -8.28
CA LYS A 126 -7.52 -6.06 -9.10
C LYS A 126 -6.12 -6.70 -9.09
N GLY A 127 -6.03 -8.03 -8.98
CA GLY A 127 -4.76 -8.75 -8.97
C GLY A 127 -3.91 -8.44 -7.74
N SER A 128 -4.53 -8.09 -6.62
CA SER A 128 -3.84 -7.60 -5.42
C SER A 128 -2.80 -8.55 -4.83
N TYR A 129 -2.86 -9.86 -5.12
CA TYR A 129 -1.84 -10.84 -4.74
C TYR A 129 -0.44 -10.50 -5.25
N ALA A 130 -0.33 -9.83 -6.40
CA ALA A 130 0.94 -9.46 -7.01
C ALA A 130 1.74 -8.45 -6.16
N ASN A 131 1.08 -7.75 -5.23
CA ASN A 131 1.72 -6.82 -4.31
C ASN A 131 2.31 -7.52 -3.06
N GLY A 132 2.06 -8.82 -2.89
CA GLY A 132 2.52 -9.62 -1.75
C GLY A 132 3.96 -10.14 -1.89
N CYS A 133 4.58 -10.49 -0.76
CA CYS A 133 5.89 -11.17 -0.78
C CYS A 133 5.70 -12.67 -1.07
N ALA A 134 6.23 -13.16 -2.19
CA ALA A 134 6.14 -14.58 -2.57
C ALA A 134 6.88 -15.56 -1.63
N ARG A 135 7.59 -15.07 -0.61
CA ARG A 135 8.26 -15.88 0.40
C ARG A 135 7.73 -15.51 1.78
N PRO A 136 7.02 -16.42 2.47
CA PRO A 136 6.46 -16.13 3.79
C PRO A 136 7.59 -15.93 4.81
N ILE A 137 7.29 -15.12 5.82
CA ILE A 137 8.17 -14.97 6.99
C ILE A 137 7.90 -16.16 7.90
N LEU A 138 8.96 -16.90 8.25
CA LEU A 138 8.83 -18.03 9.16
C LEU A 138 8.73 -17.52 10.60
N MET A 139 7.74 -18.04 11.31
CA MET A 139 7.53 -17.80 12.73
C MET A 139 7.54 -19.14 13.47
N ALA A 140 8.09 -19.15 14.69
CA ALA A 140 8.06 -20.31 15.57
C ALA A 140 6.82 -20.30 16.49
N GLN A 141 6.42 -21.45 17.04
CA GLN A 141 5.23 -21.61 17.88
C GLN A 141 5.16 -20.65 19.08
N HIS A 142 6.31 -20.28 19.67
CA HIS A 142 6.32 -19.32 20.79
C HIS A 142 5.83 -17.91 20.37
N HIS A 143 5.99 -17.54 19.09
CA HIS A 143 5.45 -16.30 18.56
C HIS A 143 3.92 -16.36 18.48
N GLN A 144 3.36 -17.49 18.03
CA GLN A 144 1.92 -17.69 18.02
C GLN A 144 1.35 -17.63 19.44
N HIS A 145 1.98 -18.32 20.39
CA HIS A 145 1.60 -18.27 21.80
C HIS A 145 1.66 -16.84 22.37
N GLN A 146 2.70 -16.06 22.04
CA GLN A 146 2.79 -14.64 22.43
C GLN A 146 1.62 -13.82 21.88
N LEU A 147 1.24 -14.02 20.61
CA LEU A 147 0.10 -13.32 20.00
C LEU A 147 -1.23 -13.74 20.62
N GLU A 148 -1.42 -15.03 20.92
CA GLU A 148 -2.63 -15.55 21.55
C GLU A 148 -2.83 -14.95 22.95
N GLU A 149 -1.78 -14.94 23.78
CA GLU A 149 -1.85 -14.37 25.11
C GLU A 149 -2.05 -12.84 25.08
N LEU A 150 -1.35 -12.15 24.17
CA LEU A 150 -1.53 -10.72 23.95
C LEU A 150 -2.96 -10.40 23.51
N HIS A 151 -3.50 -11.15 22.54
CA HIS A 151 -4.85 -10.96 22.04
C HIS A 151 -5.90 -11.20 23.13
N ARG A 152 -5.74 -12.27 23.92
CA ARG A 152 -6.66 -12.58 25.02
C ARG A 152 -6.67 -11.49 26.09
N ALA A 153 -5.50 -11.04 26.52
CA ALA A 153 -5.38 -9.96 27.49
C ALA A 153 -5.94 -8.64 26.94
N LEU A 154 -5.66 -8.32 25.67
CA LEU A 154 -6.11 -7.10 25.02
C LEU A 154 -7.65 -7.07 24.91
N THR A 155 -8.26 -8.17 24.51
CA THR A 155 -9.72 -8.28 24.43
C THR A 155 -10.38 -8.07 25.80
N LEU A 156 -9.83 -8.67 26.87
CA LEU A 156 -10.34 -8.44 28.23
C LEU A 156 -10.23 -6.97 28.65
N ALA A 157 -9.07 -6.36 28.41
CA ALA A 157 -8.82 -4.97 28.79
C ALA A 157 -9.72 -3.98 28.02
N ILE A 158 -9.86 -4.14 26.70
CA ILE A 158 -10.72 -3.28 25.87
C ILE A 158 -12.19 -3.46 26.27
N THR A 159 -12.63 -4.69 26.45
CA THR A 159 -14.02 -4.98 26.87
C THR A 159 -14.34 -4.27 28.18
N ASP A 160 -13.46 -4.39 29.17
CA ASP A 160 -13.61 -3.72 30.46
C ASP A 160 -13.65 -2.19 30.34
N VAL A 161 -12.75 -1.57 29.56
CA VAL A 161 -12.73 -0.11 29.34
C VAL A 161 -14.03 0.36 28.72
N VAL A 162 -14.52 -0.32 27.68
CA VAL A 162 -15.71 0.10 26.94
C VAL A 162 -16.97 -0.08 27.78
N GLU A 163 -17.11 -1.18 28.52
CA GLU A 163 -18.33 -1.43 29.32
C GLU A 163 -18.49 -0.48 30.51
N ARG A 164 -17.40 0.07 31.03
CA ARG A 164 -17.44 1.05 32.12
C ARG A 164 -17.24 2.48 31.67
N TRP A 165 -17.24 2.73 30.36
CA TRP A 165 -16.88 4.02 29.76
C TRP A 165 -17.64 5.20 30.40
N TRP A 166 -18.93 5.02 30.66
CA TRP A 166 -19.80 6.04 31.24
C TRP A 166 -20.03 5.89 32.75
N THR A 167 -19.77 4.70 33.32
CA THR A 167 -20.16 4.37 34.70
C THR A 167 -19.02 4.48 35.72
N ASP A 168 -17.76 4.45 35.26
CA ASP A 168 -16.59 4.59 36.13
C ASP A 168 -16.15 6.06 36.25
N GLU A 169 -16.85 6.80 37.11
CA GLU A 169 -16.55 8.21 37.40
C GLU A 169 -15.12 8.43 37.95
N ALA A 170 -14.53 7.42 38.60
CA ALA A 170 -13.19 7.52 39.18
C ALA A 170 -12.11 7.45 38.09
N ALA A 171 -12.28 6.57 37.11
CA ALA A 171 -11.34 6.43 35.99
C ALA A 171 -11.38 7.61 35.01
N ARG A 172 -12.52 8.34 34.95
CA ARG A 172 -12.70 9.55 34.12
C ARG A 172 -12.34 9.30 32.66
N LEU A 173 -12.79 8.16 32.11
CA LEU A 173 -12.45 7.71 30.77
C LEU A 173 -12.85 8.73 29.68
N PRO A 174 -14.07 9.31 29.69
CA PRO A 174 -14.46 10.30 28.69
C PRO A 174 -13.62 11.59 28.77
N GLN A 175 -13.14 11.97 29.96
CA GLN A 175 -12.30 13.18 30.11
C GLN A 175 -10.87 12.95 29.62
N ARG A 176 -10.34 11.72 29.72
CA ARG A 176 -9.00 11.35 29.24
C ARG A 176 -8.96 11.11 27.73
N MET A 177 -10.09 10.72 27.16
CA MET A 177 -10.25 10.51 25.73
C MET A 177 -11.57 11.14 25.25
N PRO A 178 -11.64 12.48 25.20
CA PRO A 178 -12.86 13.17 24.81
C PRO A 178 -13.21 12.88 23.35
N LEU A 179 -14.50 12.92 23.08
CA LEU A 179 -15.09 12.66 21.78
C LEU A 179 -15.63 13.96 21.18
N LEU A 180 -15.93 13.94 19.88
CA LEU A 180 -16.74 15.00 19.31
C LEU A 180 -18.15 14.91 19.89
N LYS A 181 -18.81 16.06 19.98
CA LYS A 181 -20.14 16.16 20.60
C LYS A 181 -21.12 15.16 20.01
N GLU A 182 -21.15 15.01 18.70
CA GLU A 182 -22.05 14.12 17.98
C GLU A 182 -21.73 12.63 18.27
N GLU A 183 -20.46 12.29 18.45
CA GLU A 183 -20.04 10.93 18.80
C GLU A 183 -20.40 10.58 20.25
N GLU A 184 -20.19 11.53 21.17
CA GLU A 184 -20.57 11.38 22.57
C GLU A 184 -22.10 11.23 22.71
N GLU A 185 -22.87 12.10 22.06
CA GLU A 185 -24.34 12.03 22.05
C GLU A 185 -24.84 10.68 21.50
N LEU A 186 -24.21 10.16 20.44
CA LEU A 186 -24.56 8.86 19.87
C LEU A 186 -24.22 7.71 20.84
N LEU A 187 -23.01 7.70 21.40
CA LEU A 187 -22.56 6.61 22.28
C LEU A 187 -23.30 6.61 23.63
N GLN A 188 -23.63 7.77 24.19
CA GLN A 188 -24.49 7.86 25.38
C GLN A 188 -25.92 7.37 25.07
N TRP A 189 -26.45 7.71 23.89
CA TRP A 189 -27.75 7.17 23.47
C TRP A 189 -27.70 5.65 23.32
N MET A 190 -26.63 5.11 22.73
CA MET A 190 -26.42 3.66 22.59
C MET A 190 -26.34 2.97 23.94
N GLU A 191 -25.67 3.57 24.93
CA GLU A 191 -25.63 3.04 26.30
C GLU A 191 -27.04 2.87 26.88
N GLY A 192 -27.91 3.86 26.67
CA GLY A 192 -29.32 3.79 27.07
C GLY A 192 -30.15 2.72 26.33
N GLN A 193 -29.62 2.11 25.26
CA GLN A 193 -30.26 1.02 24.53
C GLN A 193 -29.91 -0.37 25.07
N VAL A 194 -28.88 -0.50 25.92
CA VAL A 194 -28.42 -1.77 26.47
C VAL A 194 -29.26 -2.20 27.67
N PRO A 195 -29.65 -3.49 27.84
CA PRO A 195 -29.47 -4.61 26.91
C PRO A 195 -30.65 -4.81 25.93
N HIS A 196 -31.64 -3.92 25.94
CA HIS A 196 -32.95 -4.15 25.33
C HIS A 196 -32.91 -4.10 23.80
N ASN A 197 -32.37 -3.02 23.24
CA ASN A 197 -32.27 -2.79 21.80
C ASN A 197 -30.84 -3.06 21.28
N LEU A 198 -29.84 -3.00 22.15
CA LEU A 198 -28.45 -3.36 21.86
C LEU A 198 -27.94 -4.35 22.90
N PRO A 199 -27.15 -5.36 22.50
CA PRO A 199 -26.49 -6.25 23.45
C PRO A 199 -25.33 -5.57 24.19
N GLU A 200 -24.98 -6.14 25.34
CA GLU A 200 -23.77 -5.78 26.08
C GLU A 200 -22.53 -5.89 25.19
N PHE A 201 -21.57 -4.97 25.34
CA PHE A 201 -20.42 -4.87 24.45
C PHE A 201 -19.62 -6.17 24.37
N ARG A 202 -19.40 -6.87 25.49
CA ARG A 202 -18.74 -8.19 25.53
C ARG A 202 -19.30 -9.24 24.57
N ASN A 203 -20.56 -9.09 24.14
CA ASN A 203 -21.23 -10.02 23.25
C ASN A 203 -21.20 -9.57 21.78
N VAL A 204 -20.76 -8.34 21.49
CA VAL A 204 -20.75 -7.73 20.14
C VAL A 204 -19.51 -6.86 19.89
N LEU A 205 -18.33 -7.44 20.08
CA LEU A 205 -17.07 -6.71 19.91
C LEU A 205 -16.83 -6.20 18.47
N GLY A 206 -17.54 -6.75 17.48
CA GLY A 206 -17.33 -6.43 16.06
C GLY A 206 -16.05 -7.06 15.51
N SER A 207 -15.41 -6.37 14.57
CA SER A 207 -14.17 -6.81 13.91
C SER A 207 -13.06 -5.78 14.11
N TRP A 208 -11.91 -6.24 14.61
CA TRP A 208 -10.71 -5.43 14.72
C TRP A 208 -9.45 -6.19 14.36
N ARG A 209 -8.44 -5.46 13.88
CA ARG A 209 -7.11 -5.96 13.51
C ARG A 209 -6.04 -5.19 14.28
N PRO A 210 -5.45 -5.79 15.32
CA PRO A 210 -4.31 -5.21 16.03
C PRO A 210 -3.04 -5.29 15.17
N ASP A 211 -2.40 -4.15 14.90
CA ASP A 211 -1.20 -4.07 14.05
C ASP A 211 0.07 -3.88 14.90
N PHE A 212 1.00 -4.83 14.79
CA PHE A 212 2.20 -4.93 15.62
C PHE A 212 3.52 -4.82 14.84
N LEU A 213 4.56 -4.38 15.54
CA LEU A 213 5.95 -4.40 15.10
C LEU A 213 6.78 -5.35 15.97
N MET A 214 7.83 -5.96 15.39
CA MET A 214 8.74 -6.86 16.12
C MET A 214 9.93 -6.09 16.67
N THR A 215 10.14 -6.13 17.99
CA THR A 215 11.28 -5.52 18.69
C THR A 215 12.12 -6.59 19.40
N GLU A 216 13.32 -6.21 19.84
CA GLU A 216 14.06 -7.02 20.80
C GLU A 216 13.37 -7.02 22.16
N GLY A 217 13.12 -8.22 22.70
CA GLY A 217 12.60 -8.42 24.05
C GLY A 217 13.65 -8.13 25.11
N PRO A 218 13.25 -7.75 26.34
CA PRO A 218 14.17 -7.57 27.44
C PRO A 218 14.91 -8.88 27.76
N LYS A 219 16.20 -8.79 28.09
CA LYS A 219 16.99 -9.97 28.53
C LYS A 219 16.36 -10.54 29.80
N GLY A 220 15.93 -11.82 29.75
CA GLY A 220 15.21 -12.47 30.85
C GLY A 220 13.72 -12.10 30.93
N GLY A 221 13.14 -11.61 29.83
CA GLY A 221 11.72 -11.29 29.74
C GLY A 221 10.78 -12.50 29.78
N LEU A 222 9.48 -12.22 29.66
CA LEU A 222 8.40 -13.22 29.72
C LEU A 222 8.52 -14.38 28.72
N TYR A 223 9.24 -14.17 27.61
CA TYR A 223 9.37 -15.14 26.53
C TYR A 223 10.81 -15.64 26.40
N PRO A 224 11.01 -16.94 26.06
CA PRO A 224 12.34 -17.51 25.86
C PRO A 224 13.10 -16.88 24.68
N SER A 225 12.39 -16.27 23.72
CA SER A 225 12.97 -15.61 22.56
C SER A 225 13.36 -14.16 22.88
N ALA A 226 14.38 -13.67 22.17
CA ALA A 226 14.75 -12.25 22.21
C ALA A 226 13.82 -11.37 21.36
N GLU A 227 12.66 -11.86 20.92
CA GLU A 227 11.73 -11.17 20.00
C GLU A 227 10.37 -10.98 20.68
N THR A 228 9.85 -9.75 20.61
CA THR A 228 8.57 -9.39 21.23
C THR A 228 7.71 -8.59 20.24
N TYR A 229 6.44 -8.96 20.12
CA TYR A 229 5.42 -8.15 19.44
C TYR A 229 5.07 -6.90 20.24
N CYS A 230 5.07 -5.77 19.57
CA CYS A 230 4.67 -4.48 20.12
C CYS A 230 3.52 -3.92 19.28
N LEU A 231 2.31 -3.93 19.84
CA LEU A 231 1.10 -3.37 19.26
C LEU A 231 1.25 -1.85 19.13
N THR A 232 0.99 -1.33 17.93
CA THR A 232 1.19 0.10 17.63
C THR A 232 -0.08 0.84 17.25
N GLU A 233 -1.12 0.12 16.81
CA GLU A 233 -2.47 0.62 16.55
C GLU A 233 -3.48 -0.54 16.45
N ILE A 234 -4.77 -0.22 16.53
CA ILE A 234 -5.87 -1.16 16.29
C ILE A 234 -6.74 -0.61 15.15
N ASN A 235 -6.91 -1.41 14.10
CA ASN A 235 -7.75 -1.08 12.96
C ASN A 235 -9.11 -1.75 13.11
N ALA A 236 -10.18 -0.99 13.41
CA ALA A 236 -11.51 -1.54 13.68
C ALA A 236 -12.65 -0.91 12.85
N ARG A 237 -12.28 -0.04 11.91
CA ARG A 237 -13.25 0.72 11.10
C ARG A 237 -13.90 -0.09 9.98
N PHE A 238 -13.14 -1.01 9.38
CA PHE A 238 -13.53 -1.77 8.20
C PHE A 238 -13.44 -3.26 8.50
N SER A 239 -14.59 -3.92 8.57
CA SER A 239 -14.71 -5.26 9.16
C SER A 239 -13.90 -6.33 8.43
N PHE A 240 -13.67 -6.16 7.13
CA PHE A 240 -13.04 -7.15 6.27
C PHE A 240 -11.55 -6.90 6.04
N ASN A 241 -11.04 -5.71 6.38
CA ASN A 241 -9.75 -5.22 5.93
C ASN A 241 -8.57 -6.13 6.35
N GLY A 242 -7.93 -6.74 5.36
CA GLY A 242 -6.77 -7.63 5.50
C GLY A 242 -7.10 -9.10 5.75
N PHE A 243 -8.31 -9.44 6.18
CA PHE A 243 -8.67 -10.81 6.56
C PHE A 243 -8.87 -11.74 5.37
N MET A 244 -9.49 -11.26 4.28
CA MET A 244 -9.66 -12.07 3.07
C MET A 244 -8.32 -12.27 2.36
N HIS A 245 -7.48 -11.24 2.33
CA HIS A 245 -6.11 -11.33 1.82
C HIS A 245 -5.29 -12.37 2.58
N GLU A 246 -5.38 -12.36 3.92
CA GLU A 246 -4.72 -13.32 4.80
C GLU A 246 -5.23 -14.75 4.56
N ALA A 247 -6.55 -14.96 4.55
CA ALA A 247 -7.14 -16.28 4.34
C ALA A 247 -6.73 -16.86 2.97
N TYR A 248 -6.83 -16.08 1.90
CA TYR A 248 -6.47 -16.55 0.56
C TYR A 248 -4.96 -16.75 0.42
N GLY A 249 -4.15 -15.89 1.03
CA GLY A 249 -2.69 -16.05 1.03
C GLY A 249 -2.27 -17.33 1.74
N GLN A 250 -2.85 -17.60 2.91
CA GLN A 250 -2.57 -18.79 3.70
C GLN A 250 -3.07 -20.06 3.01
N GLN A 251 -4.25 -20.05 2.39
CA GLN A 251 -4.73 -21.18 1.59
C GLN A 251 -3.81 -21.43 0.38
N GLY A 252 -3.30 -20.37 -0.25
CA GLY A 252 -2.34 -20.48 -1.35
C GLY A 252 -1.08 -21.20 -0.94
N LEU A 253 -0.58 -20.95 0.28
CA LEU A 253 0.56 -21.68 0.83
C LEU A 253 0.24 -23.15 1.10
N LEU A 254 -0.93 -23.45 1.68
CA LEU A 254 -1.36 -24.84 1.91
C LEU A 254 -1.46 -25.61 0.59
N ASN A 255 -2.03 -25.00 -0.44
CA ASN A 255 -2.13 -25.57 -1.79
C ASN A 255 -0.76 -25.84 -2.44
N LEU A 256 0.30 -25.14 -2.02
CA LEU A 256 1.67 -25.38 -2.45
C LEU A 256 2.38 -26.51 -1.67
N GLY A 257 1.67 -27.17 -0.75
CA GLY A 257 2.20 -28.29 0.04
C GLY A 257 3.24 -27.88 1.06
N ILE A 258 3.09 -26.72 1.72
CA ILE A 258 4.05 -26.27 2.75
C ILE A 258 4.20 -27.28 3.92
N GLU A 259 3.13 -28.03 4.22
CA GLU A 259 3.10 -29.03 5.29
C GLU A 259 4.00 -30.23 4.98
N GLU A 260 4.01 -30.67 3.73
CA GLU A 260 4.91 -31.73 3.24
C GLU A 260 6.38 -31.33 3.37
N ARG A 261 6.66 -30.03 3.51
CA ARG A 261 7.99 -29.45 3.68
C ARG A 261 8.33 -29.13 5.14
N GLY A 262 7.52 -29.60 6.09
CA GLY A 262 7.73 -29.44 7.53
C GLY A 262 7.39 -28.05 8.07
N LEU A 263 6.61 -27.25 7.34
CA LEU A 263 6.11 -25.95 7.77
C LEU A 263 4.59 -26.02 7.99
N SER A 264 4.07 -25.36 9.01
CA SER A 264 2.63 -25.20 9.19
C SER A 264 2.18 -23.82 8.74
N GLY A 265 0.89 -23.70 8.39
CA GLY A 265 0.28 -22.39 8.25
C GLY A 265 0.37 -21.57 9.54
N ALA A 266 0.48 -20.24 9.41
CA ALA A 266 0.48 -19.36 10.56
C ALA A 266 -0.93 -19.20 11.16
N THR A 267 -1.96 -19.42 10.33
CA THR A 267 -3.38 -19.37 10.67
C THR A 267 -4.17 -20.44 9.90
N ASP A 268 -5.42 -20.66 10.29
CA ASP A 268 -6.39 -21.49 9.55
C ASP A 268 -7.27 -20.56 8.68
N PRO A 269 -7.17 -20.63 7.33
CA PRO A 269 -8.00 -19.84 6.42
C PRO A 269 -9.49 -19.96 6.70
N ALA A 270 -9.96 -21.17 7.01
CA ALA A 270 -11.37 -21.43 7.25
C ALA A 270 -11.81 -20.80 8.57
N LYS A 271 -10.94 -20.72 9.58
CA LYS A 271 -11.23 -20.01 10.85
C LYS A 271 -11.42 -18.51 10.62
N VAL A 272 -10.60 -17.89 9.77
CA VAL A 272 -10.71 -16.47 9.42
C VAL A 272 -12.04 -16.20 8.73
N VAL A 273 -12.35 -16.97 7.68
CA VAL A 273 -13.61 -16.82 6.91
C VAL A 273 -14.84 -17.07 7.78
N ARG A 274 -14.83 -18.14 8.60
CA ARG A 274 -15.91 -18.40 9.57
C ARG A 274 -16.08 -17.24 10.56
N GLY A 275 -14.99 -16.65 11.02
CA GLY A 275 -15.02 -15.47 11.89
C GLY A 275 -15.76 -14.29 11.24
N LEU A 276 -15.49 -14.00 9.97
CA LEU A 276 -16.19 -12.95 9.22
C LEU A 276 -17.68 -13.29 9.00
N CYS A 277 -18.01 -14.54 8.66
CA CYS A 277 -19.40 -14.97 8.49
C CYS A 277 -20.19 -14.93 9.81
N ASN A 278 -19.53 -15.13 10.96
CA ASN A 278 -20.17 -15.06 12.27
C ASN A 278 -20.54 -13.64 12.72
N LEU A 279 -20.10 -12.60 11.99
CA LEU A 279 -20.49 -11.22 12.29
C LEU A 279 -21.97 -10.96 11.98
N PHE A 280 -22.56 -11.66 11.02
CA PHE A 280 -23.91 -11.38 10.53
C PHE A 280 -24.78 -12.63 10.47
N ARG A 281 -26.08 -12.43 10.28
CA ARG A 281 -27.07 -13.50 10.19
C ARG A 281 -27.31 -13.90 8.74
N PRO A 282 -26.98 -15.14 8.32
CA PRO A 282 -27.12 -15.56 6.92
C PRO A 282 -28.57 -15.77 6.48
N ASP A 283 -29.53 -15.85 7.41
CA ASP A 283 -30.97 -15.94 7.16
C ASP A 283 -31.62 -14.59 6.84
N LEU A 284 -30.86 -13.48 6.93
CA LEU A 284 -31.33 -12.14 6.64
C LEU A 284 -30.60 -11.52 5.43
N PRO A 285 -31.25 -10.60 4.69
CA PRO A 285 -30.58 -9.79 3.67
C PRO A 285 -29.37 -9.06 4.26
N LEU A 286 -28.22 -9.14 3.59
CA LEU A 286 -26.98 -8.49 4.01
C LEU A 286 -26.79 -7.20 3.21
N HIS A 287 -26.79 -6.06 3.89
CA HIS A 287 -26.47 -4.76 3.30
C HIS A 287 -25.07 -4.34 3.72
N LEU A 288 -24.29 -3.80 2.80
CA LEU A 288 -22.96 -3.23 3.05
C LEU A 288 -22.97 -1.76 2.65
N LEU A 289 -22.91 -0.87 3.63
CA LEU A 289 -22.82 0.57 3.43
C LEU A 289 -21.40 0.92 3.00
N LYS A 290 -21.24 1.37 1.76
CA LYS A 290 -19.95 1.65 1.14
C LYS A 290 -19.85 3.12 0.74
N GLY A 291 -18.77 3.76 1.15
CA GLY A 291 -18.44 5.15 0.79
C GLY A 291 -17.19 5.25 -0.06
N ALA A 292 -16.39 6.29 0.19
CA ALA A 292 -15.19 6.62 -0.58
C ALA A 292 -14.03 5.61 -0.41
N GLU A 293 -14.00 4.81 0.66
CA GLU A 293 -12.95 3.79 0.80
C GLU A 293 -13.09 2.75 -0.32
N ARG A 294 -12.05 2.61 -1.13
CA ARG A 294 -12.04 1.64 -2.24
C ARG A 294 -12.20 0.21 -1.75
N GLY A 295 -11.42 -0.17 -0.73
CA GLY A 295 -11.39 -1.51 -0.14
C GLY A 295 -10.85 -2.57 -1.12
N ILE A 296 -10.15 -3.58 -0.61
CA ILE A 296 -9.77 -4.78 -1.39
C ILE A 296 -10.60 -5.95 -0.88
N ASP A 297 -10.50 -6.23 0.42
CA ASP A 297 -11.11 -7.37 1.06
C ASP A 297 -12.64 -7.36 1.01
N ILE A 298 -13.31 -6.20 1.03
CA ILE A 298 -14.77 -6.14 0.86
C ILE A 298 -15.21 -6.79 -0.46
N HIS A 299 -14.51 -6.51 -1.57
CA HIS A 299 -14.85 -7.08 -2.87
C HIS A 299 -14.53 -8.58 -2.93
N MET A 300 -13.43 -8.99 -2.29
CA MET A 300 -13.08 -10.41 -2.16
C MET A 300 -14.13 -11.15 -1.32
N PHE A 301 -14.61 -10.53 -0.25
CA PHE A 301 -15.63 -11.09 0.62
C PHE A 301 -16.99 -11.20 -0.08
N VAL A 302 -17.42 -10.16 -0.79
CA VAL A 302 -18.65 -10.19 -1.60
C VAL A 302 -18.58 -11.32 -2.61
N ASN A 303 -17.48 -11.43 -3.36
CA ASN A 303 -17.29 -12.52 -4.31
C ASN A 303 -17.32 -13.90 -3.64
N PHE A 304 -16.71 -14.05 -2.47
CA PHE A 304 -16.78 -15.27 -1.68
C PHE A 304 -18.23 -15.63 -1.30
N LEU A 305 -18.99 -14.69 -0.74
CA LEU A 305 -20.38 -14.90 -0.35
C LEU A 305 -21.24 -15.34 -1.54
N GLU A 306 -21.09 -14.69 -2.69
CA GLU A 306 -21.87 -14.97 -3.89
C GLU A 306 -21.54 -16.34 -4.48
N THR A 307 -20.24 -16.62 -4.65
CA THR A 307 -19.78 -17.80 -5.40
C THR A 307 -19.75 -19.06 -4.54
N ARG A 308 -19.59 -18.95 -3.22
CA ARG A 308 -19.44 -20.10 -2.32
C ARG A 308 -20.65 -20.32 -1.43
N LEU A 309 -21.31 -19.25 -0.97
CA LEU A 309 -22.48 -19.36 -0.09
C LEU A 309 -23.81 -19.10 -0.82
N GLY A 310 -23.77 -18.62 -2.06
CA GLY A 310 -24.97 -18.22 -2.80
C GLY A 310 -25.69 -17.01 -2.19
N LEU A 311 -25.01 -16.28 -1.29
CA LEU A 311 -25.52 -15.07 -0.65
C LEU A 311 -25.09 -13.87 -1.48
N ARG A 312 -26.04 -13.03 -1.91
CA ARG A 312 -25.77 -11.81 -2.67
C ARG A 312 -25.94 -10.59 -1.76
N PRO A 313 -24.84 -9.97 -1.28
CA PRO A 313 -24.94 -8.75 -0.47
C PRO A 313 -25.40 -7.56 -1.31
N HIS A 314 -26.19 -6.67 -0.73
CA HIS A 314 -26.58 -5.41 -1.35
C HIS A 314 -25.55 -4.33 -0.98
N ILE A 315 -24.80 -3.83 -1.96
CA ILE A 315 -23.90 -2.70 -1.77
C ILE A 315 -24.70 -1.41 -1.93
N ILE A 316 -24.76 -0.61 -0.87
CA ILE A 316 -25.53 0.64 -0.82
C ILE A 316 -24.63 1.81 -0.41
N THR A 317 -24.99 3.03 -0.79
CA THR A 317 -24.28 4.25 -0.39
C THR A 317 -25.05 5.03 0.70
N PRO A 318 -24.41 5.99 1.38
CA PRO A 318 -25.10 6.87 2.33
C PRO A 318 -26.36 7.55 1.76
N GLU A 319 -26.35 7.88 0.47
CA GLU A 319 -27.45 8.54 -0.23
C GLU A 319 -28.67 7.63 -0.45
N ASP A 320 -28.50 6.32 -0.40
CA ASP A 320 -29.58 5.34 -0.57
C ASP A 320 -30.44 5.20 0.69
N LEU A 321 -29.97 5.66 1.86
CA LEU A 321 -30.61 5.43 3.14
C LEU A 321 -31.90 6.25 3.33
N ARG A 322 -32.93 5.63 3.89
CA ARG A 322 -34.22 6.26 4.25
C ARG A 322 -34.65 5.84 5.64
N LEU A 323 -35.25 6.77 6.37
CA LEU A 323 -36.01 6.47 7.59
C LEU A 323 -37.49 6.53 7.24
N VAL A 324 -38.13 5.37 7.22
CA VAL A 324 -39.57 5.24 6.92
C VAL A 324 -40.33 5.20 8.25
N PRO A 325 -41.29 6.10 8.50
CA PRO A 325 -42.07 6.09 9.73
C PRO A 325 -42.78 4.76 9.94
N ASP A 326 -42.71 4.25 11.17
CA ASP A 326 -43.35 3.01 11.59
C ASP A 326 -43.58 3.05 13.11
N GLU A 327 -44.85 3.16 13.51
CA GLU A 327 -45.25 3.27 14.93
C GLU A 327 -44.90 2.01 15.73
N ASP A 328 -44.77 0.86 15.07
CA ASP A 328 -44.44 -0.41 15.71
C ASP A 328 -42.92 -0.64 15.82
N ALA A 329 -42.10 0.17 15.15
CA ALA A 329 -40.65 0.04 15.19
C ALA A 329 -40.05 0.63 16.49
N PRO A 330 -38.96 0.07 17.04
CA PRO A 330 -38.37 0.52 18.32
C PRO A 330 -38.03 2.01 18.40
N MET A 331 -37.84 2.67 17.25
CA MET A 331 -37.50 4.09 17.15
C MET A 331 -38.61 4.93 16.51
N GLY A 332 -39.78 4.37 16.19
CA GLY A 332 -40.80 5.05 15.38
C GLY A 332 -40.49 5.07 13.88
N HIS A 333 -39.42 4.39 13.44
CA HIS A 333 -39.01 4.31 12.05
C HIS A 333 -38.28 2.99 11.73
N ARG A 334 -38.39 2.55 10.48
CA ARG A 334 -37.56 1.51 9.86
C ARG A 334 -36.41 2.12 9.08
N LEU A 335 -35.22 1.54 9.23
CA LEU A 335 -34.08 1.85 8.36
C LEU A 335 -34.26 1.11 7.04
N CYS A 336 -34.24 1.84 5.93
CA CYS A 336 -34.45 1.31 4.60
C CYS A 336 -33.39 1.81 3.62
N CYS A 337 -33.24 1.15 2.48
CA CYS A 337 -32.48 1.66 1.33
C CYS A 337 -33.36 1.73 0.07
N LEU A 338 -32.96 2.58 -0.87
CA LEU A 338 -33.52 2.60 -2.21
C LEU A 338 -33.31 1.27 -2.93
N VAL A 339 -34.35 0.80 -3.62
CA VAL A 339 -34.24 -0.33 -4.54
C VAL A 339 -33.85 0.20 -5.93
N PRO A 340 -32.73 -0.26 -6.53
CA PRO A 340 -32.32 0.18 -7.86
C PRO A 340 -33.39 -0.09 -8.90
N ARG A 341 -33.62 0.88 -9.81
CA ARG A 341 -34.67 0.77 -10.84
C ARG A 341 -34.49 -0.43 -11.78
N GLU A 342 -33.27 -0.93 -11.92
CA GLU A 342 -32.96 -2.07 -12.78
C GLU A 342 -33.48 -3.40 -12.21
N ASN A 343 -33.78 -3.45 -10.91
CA ASN A 343 -34.40 -4.59 -10.23
C ASN A 343 -35.94 -4.52 -10.20
N PHE A 344 -36.57 -3.60 -10.94
CA PHE A 344 -38.01 -3.63 -11.18
C PHE A 344 -38.37 -4.82 -12.10
N SER A 345 -38.40 -6.04 -11.57
CA SER A 345 -39.13 -7.11 -12.22
C SER A 345 -40.62 -6.77 -12.12
N PHE A 346 -41.18 -6.25 -13.21
CA PHE A 346 -42.61 -6.08 -13.40
C PHE A 346 -43.27 -7.47 -13.53
N ASP A 347 -43.33 -8.23 -12.43
CA ASP A 347 -44.36 -9.26 -12.29
C ASP A 347 -45.48 -8.68 -11.44
N SER A 348 -46.18 -7.72 -12.03
CA SER A 348 -47.46 -7.23 -11.54
C SER A 348 -48.52 -8.29 -11.81
N SER A 349 -48.55 -9.33 -10.98
CA SER A 349 -49.75 -10.13 -10.75
C SER A 349 -50.24 -9.87 -9.32
N PRO A 350 -51.39 -9.20 -9.12
CA PRO A 350 -51.91 -8.96 -7.79
C PRO A 350 -52.50 -10.26 -7.24
N VAL A 351 -51.78 -10.96 -6.35
CA VAL A 351 -52.41 -12.00 -5.53
C VAL A 351 -53.13 -11.33 -4.38
N SER A 352 -54.34 -10.87 -4.68
CA SER A 352 -55.36 -10.58 -3.70
C SER A 352 -55.98 -11.90 -3.24
N SER A 353 -55.76 -12.30 -1.99
CA SER A 353 -56.69 -13.14 -1.24
C SER A 353 -56.58 -12.83 0.25
N PRO A 354 -57.59 -12.21 0.87
CA PRO A 354 -57.62 -11.95 2.30
C PRO A 354 -58.18 -13.19 3.01
N GLY A 355 -57.38 -13.84 3.85
CA GLY A 355 -57.92 -14.89 4.71
C GLY A 355 -56.92 -15.87 5.26
N SER A 356 -56.13 -15.46 6.26
CA SER A 356 -55.77 -16.28 7.42
C SER A 356 -54.78 -15.50 8.28
N SER A 357 -55.16 -15.24 9.54
CA SER A 357 -54.31 -14.66 10.56
C SER A 357 -52.98 -15.41 10.72
N PRO A 358 -51.83 -14.74 10.86
CA PRO A 358 -50.64 -15.37 11.39
C PRO A 358 -50.43 -14.92 12.84
N ALA A 359 -50.86 -15.77 13.76
CA ALA A 359 -50.23 -15.87 15.06
C ALA A 359 -49.05 -16.85 14.92
N SER A 360 -47.86 -16.35 14.58
CA SER A 360 -46.57 -16.99 14.89
C SER A 360 -45.42 -16.04 14.54
N SER A 361 -44.65 -15.67 15.55
CA SER A 361 -43.50 -14.76 15.55
C SER A 361 -42.27 -15.36 14.86
N SER A 362 -42.26 -15.37 13.53
CA SER A 362 -41.02 -15.29 12.73
C SER A 362 -41.11 -14.01 11.92
N ALA A 363 -40.15 -13.10 12.06
CA ALA A 363 -40.10 -11.85 11.30
C ALA A 363 -40.20 -12.16 9.79
N ALA A 364 -41.39 -12.01 9.23
CA ALA A 364 -41.60 -12.15 7.80
C ALA A 364 -40.88 -10.98 7.15
N LEU A 365 -39.89 -11.27 6.30
CA LEU A 365 -39.18 -10.26 5.54
C LEU A 365 -40.21 -9.40 4.79
N THR A 366 -40.22 -8.11 5.09
CA THR A 366 -41.10 -7.13 4.46
C THR A 366 -40.63 -6.92 3.03
N GLY A 367 -41.50 -7.17 2.05
CA GLY A 367 -41.20 -6.87 0.64
C GLY A 367 -40.99 -5.37 0.42
N PRO A 368 -40.48 -4.96 -0.77
CA PRO A 368 -40.28 -3.56 -1.11
C PRO A 368 -41.56 -2.74 -0.92
N MET A 369 -41.41 -1.52 -0.39
CA MET A 369 -42.50 -0.60 -0.08
C MET A 369 -42.31 0.76 -0.73
N SER A 370 -43.41 1.47 -0.99
CA SER A 370 -43.34 2.83 -1.55
C SER A 370 -43.27 3.87 -0.43
N PHE A 371 -42.27 4.76 -0.52
CA PHE A 371 -42.09 5.88 0.40
C PHE A 371 -41.73 7.13 -0.39
N ASN A 372 -42.52 8.20 -0.27
CA ASN A 372 -42.32 9.46 -1.00
C ASN A 372 -42.15 9.31 -2.53
N GLY A 373 -42.77 8.29 -3.14
CA GLY A 373 -42.64 7.99 -4.56
C GLY A 373 -41.38 7.19 -4.93
N GLU A 374 -40.55 6.83 -3.95
CA GLU A 374 -39.41 5.94 -4.09
C GLU A 374 -39.81 4.51 -3.69
N LEU A 375 -39.17 3.50 -4.29
CA LEU A 375 -39.28 2.11 -3.85
C LEU A 375 -38.11 1.84 -2.89
N VAL A 376 -38.42 1.38 -1.69
CA VAL A 376 -37.44 1.12 -0.64
C VAL A 376 -37.60 -0.28 -0.06
N GLU A 377 -36.51 -0.87 0.39
CA GLU A 377 -36.50 -2.15 1.13
C GLU A 377 -35.89 -1.96 2.52
N GLU A 378 -36.29 -2.81 3.47
CA GLU A 378 -35.86 -2.70 4.86
C GLU A 378 -34.44 -3.26 5.08
N ILE A 379 -33.62 -2.51 5.82
CA ILE A 379 -32.31 -2.95 6.26
C ILE A 379 -32.44 -3.60 7.64
N HIS A 380 -32.20 -4.91 7.70
CA HIS A 380 -32.24 -5.68 8.95
C HIS A 380 -30.86 -5.84 9.62
N GLN A 381 -29.78 -5.75 8.84
CA GLN A 381 -28.39 -5.82 9.30
C GLN A 381 -27.49 -5.08 8.32
N LEU A 382 -26.42 -4.48 8.82
CA LEU A 382 -25.57 -3.59 8.04
C LEU A 382 -24.08 -3.78 8.36
N GLY A 383 -23.26 -3.89 7.31
CA GLY A 383 -21.80 -3.77 7.41
C GLY A 383 -21.33 -2.39 6.99
N LEU A 384 -20.29 -1.86 7.63
CA LEU A 384 -19.76 -0.53 7.33
C LEU A 384 -18.41 -0.62 6.60
N GLU A 385 -18.35 0.04 5.44
CA GLU A 385 -17.14 0.34 4.66
C GLU A 385 -17.16 1.82 4.26
N VAL A 386 -17.40 2.68 5.26
CA VAL A 386 -17.48 4.13 5.15
C VAL A 386 -16.46 4.80 6.06
N HIS A 387 -15.94 5.94 5.62
CA HIS A 387 -15.09 6.73 6.46
C HIS A 387 -15.89 7.29 7.66
N GLN A 388 -15.32 7.31 8.87
CA GLN A 388 -15.87 7.99 10.06
C GLN A 388 -16.37 9.42 9.79
N TRP A 389 -15.74 10.20 8.91
CA TRP A 389 -16.27 11.52 8.53
C TRP A 389 -17.53 11.41 7.65
N GLU A 390 -17.62 10.41 6.76
CA GLU A 390 -18.84 10.11 5.98
C GLU A 390 -19.96 9.65 6.92
N LEU A 391 -19.63 8.74 7.84
CA LEU A 391 -20.58 8.23 8.83
C LEU A 391 -21.14 9.38 9.69
N LEU A 392 -20.27 10.21 10.27
CA LEU A 392 -20.68 11.33 11.13
C LEU A 392 -21.29 12.52 10.39
N SER A 393 -21.26 12.52 9.05
CA SER A 393 -22.01 13.49 8.25
C SER A 393 -23.50 13.16 8.17
N LEU A 394 -23.89 11.94 8.53
CA LEU A 394 -25.28 11.52 8.56
C LEU A 394 -26.06 12.17 9.71
N PRO A 395 -27.35 12.45 9.53
CA PRO A 395 -28.24 12.89 10.60
C PRO A 395 -28.24 11.94 11.82
N MET A 396 -28.41 12.49 13.02
CA MET A 396 -28.33 11.73 14.29
C MET A 396 -29.36 10.59 14.38
N ASP A 397 -30.56 10.79 13.88
CA ASP A 397 -31.61 9.75 13.78
C ASP A 397 -31.18 8.60 12.85
N MET A 398 -30.51 8.91 11.74
CA MET A 398 -29.93 7.91 10.84
C MET A 398 -28.82 7.13 11.53
N LEU A 399 -27.91 7.81 12.24
CA LEU A 399 -26.84 7.17 13.01
C LEU A 399 -27.36 6.20 14.08
N ARG A 400 -28.42 6.61 14.79
CA ARG A 400 -29.13 5.76 15.76
C ARG A 400 -29.78 4.55 15.09
N ALA A 401 -30.37 4.74 13.92
CA ALA A 401 -30.98 3.62 13.18
C ALA A 401 -29.92 2.63 12.66
N ILE A 402 -28.77 3.13 12.21
CA ILE A 402 -27.61 2.34 11.79
C ILE A 402 -27.04 1.55 12.97
N SER A 403 -26.84 2.19 14.13
CA SER A 403 -26.18 1.54 15.26
C SER A 403 -26.95 0.34 15.81
N LEU A 404 -28.29 0.32 15.70
CA LEU A 404 -29.14 -0.82 16.06
C LEU A 404 -28.99 -2.04 15.14
N ARG A 405 -28.43 -1.88 13.94
CA ARG A 405 -28.38 -2.91 12.88
C ARG A 405 -26.96 -3.24 12.45
N CYS A 406 -26.00 -2.40 12.82
CA CYS A 406 -24.61 -2.57 12.43
C CYS A 406 -23.97 -3.73 13.19
N PHE A 407 -23.44 -4.71 12.47
CA PHE A 407 -22.72 -5.81 13.12
C PHE A 407 -21.29 -5.45 13.52
N ASN A 408 -20.73 -4.36 12.98
CA ASN A 408 -19.48 -3.79 13.48
C ASN A 408 -19.81 -2.68 14.47
N ASP A 409 -19.88 -3.04 15.76
CA ASP A 409 -20.38 -2.18 16.83
C ASP A 409 -19.73 -0.78 16.82
N LEU A 410 -20.53 0.28 16.91
CA LEU A 410 -20.00 1.64 16.83
C LEU A 410 -19.14 2.03 18.04
N ARG A 411 -19.25 1.35 19.19
CA ARG A 411 -18.30 1.49 20.29
C ARG A 411 -16.92 1.00 19.86
N THR A 412 -16.84 -0.07 19.08
CA THR A 412 -15.59 -0.53 18.47
C THR A 412 -15.05 0.45 17.44
N VAL A 413 -15.91 0.94 16.54
CA VAL A 413 -15.50 1.89 15.49
C VAL A 413 -15.03 3.24 16.04
N LEU A 414 -15.70 3.77 17.07
CA LEU A 414 -15.46 5.13 17.59
C LEU A 414 -14.49 5.16 18.78
N LEU A 415 -14.45 4.12 19.62
CA LEU A 415 -13.56 4.06 20.77
C LEU A 415 -12.32 3.22 20.50
N VAL A 416 -12.51 1.96 20.07
CA VAL A 416 -11.40 0.98 20.01
C VAL A 416 -10.42 1.28 18.87
N HIS A 417 -10.91 1.83 17.75
CA HIS A 417 -10.07 2.28 16.65
C HIS A 417 -9.22 3.52 16.99
N ASP A 418 -9.62 4.31 18.00
CA ASP A 418 -8.90 5.53 18.38
C ASP A 418 -7.57 5.17 19.02
N LYS A 419 -6.47 5.77 18.55
CA LYS A 419 -5.12 5.43 19.03
C LYS A 419 -4.91 5.75 20.51
N ARG A 420 -5.74 6.64 21.07
CA ARG A 420 -5.77 6.92 22.52
C ARG A 420 -6.18 5.70 23.35
N MET A 421 -6.95 4.75 22.77
CA MET A 421 -7.32 3.51 23.45
C MET A 421 -6.10 2.74 23.97
N LEU A 422 -4.98 2.75 23.24
CA LEU A 422 -3.74 2.10 23.69
C LEU A 422 -3.16 2.75 24.96
N GLY A 423 -3.24 4.08 25.06
CA GLY A 423 -2.83 4.82 26.26
C GLY A 423 -3.75 4.53 27.44
N ILE A 424 -5.07 4.57 27.22
CA ILE A 424 -6.08 4.25 28.23
C ILE A 424 -5.86 2.83 28.78
N VAL A 425 -5.74 1.82 27.91
CA VAL A 425 -5.51 0.43 28.35
C VAL A 425 -4.24 0.32 29.20
N ARG A 426 -3.13 0.98 28.82
CA ARG A 426 -1.88 0.95 29.58
C ARG A 426 -2.01 1.60 30.96
N GLU A 427 -2.67 2.74 31.05
CA GLU A 427 -2.87 3.46 32.31
C GLU A 427 -3.84 2.70 33.25
N GLU A 428 -4.75 1.89 32.72
CA GLU A 428 -5.76 1.16 33.50
C GLU A 428 -5.32 -0.24 33.99
N LEU A 429 -4.12 -0.73 33.61
CA LEU A 429 -3.69 -2.11 33.89
C LEU A 429 -3.71 -2.46 35.39
N ASP A 430 -3.20 -1.57 36.25
CA ASP A 430 -3.13 -1.85 37.70
C ASP A 430 -4.54 -1.88 38.33
N SER A 431 -5.44 -1.01 37.87
CA SER A 431 -6.86 -1.02 38.26
C SER A 431 -7.55 -2.32 37.84
N MET A 432 -7.31 -2.77 36.60
CA MET A 432 -7.86 -4.03 36.10
C MET A 432 -7.37 -5.25 36.88
N VAL A 433 -6.10 -5.26 37.31
CA VAL A 433 -5.58 -6.30 38.21
C VAL A 433 -6.24 -6.23 39.58
N GLY A 434 -6.36 -5.04 40.16
CA GLY A 434 -7.04 -4.82 41.44
C GLY A 434 -8.51 -5.27 41.43
N ARG A 435 -9.19 -5.11 40.29
CA ARG A 435 -10.58 -5.55 40.06
C ARG A 435 -10.70 -6.99 39.54
N SER A 436 -9.59 -7.73 39.42
CA SER A 436 -9.55 -9.12 38.92
C SER A 436 -10.08 -9.30 37.48
N VAL A 437 -10.03 -8.25 36.66
CA VAL A 437 -10.31 -8.31 35.22
C VAL A 437 -9.15 -8.96 34.48
N LEU A 438 -7.92 -8.60 34.90
CA LEU A 438 -6.67 -9.17 34.39
C LEU A 438 -5.92 -9.87 35.54
N SER A 439 -5.26 -10.97 35.21
CA SER A 439 -4.17 -11.46 36.05
C SER A 439 -2.94 -10.54 35.95
N ALA A 440 -2.06 -10.59 36.96
CA ALA A 440 -0.78 -9.86 36.92
C ALA A 440 0.04 -10.21 35.67
N ALA A 441 0.05 -11.48 35.26
CA ALA A 441 0.75 -11.93 34.06
C ALA A 441 0.16 -11.30 32.78
N GLN A 442 -1.17 -11.24 32.65
CA GLN A 442 -1.81 -10.59 31.51
C GLN A 442 -1.53 -9.08 31.47
N ALA A 443 -1.53 -8.42 32.63
CA ALA A 443 -1.18 -7.01 32.71
C ALA A 443 0.29 -6.77 32.30
N ASP A 444 1.21 -7.64 32.70
CA ASP A 444 2.61 -7.55 32.27
C ASP A 444 2.77 -7.79 30.76
N ILE A 445 2.02 -8.72 30.18
CA ILE A 445 1.98 -8.95 28.74
C ILE A 445 1.55 -7.68 28.00
N LEU A 446 0.49 -7.00 28.45
CA LEU A 446 0.04 -5.75 27.83
C LEU A 446 1.02 -4.59 28.06
N ARG A 447 1.60 -4.49 29.25
CA ARG A 447 2.56 -3.41 29.62
C ARG A 447 3.76 -3.38 28.68
N HIS A 448 4.24 -4.55 28.27
CA HIS A 448 5.38 -4.71 27.36
C HIS A 448 4.97 -4.92 25.91
N GLY A 449 3.75 -5.43 25.67
CA GLY A 449 3.22 -5.75 24.35
C GLY A 449 2.50 -4.58 23.67
N ILE A 450 2.21 -3.49 24.36
CA ILE A 450 1.64 -2.25 23.78
C ILE A 450 2.71 -1.16 23.74
N ALA A 451 2.87 -0.53 22.58
CA ALA A 451 3.74 0.62 22.45
C ALA A 451 3.32 1.73 23.41
N GLU A 452 4.29 2.26 24.15
CA GLU A 452 4.04 3.37 25.07
C GLU A 452 3.40 4.54 24.33
N THR A 453 2.16 4.85 24.72
CA THR A 453 1.30 5.83 24.07
C THR A 453 0.83 6.79 25.15
N LEU A 454 1.26 8.04 25.07
CA LEU A 454 0.94 9.09 26.01
C LEU A 454 -0.30 9.85 25.53
N LEU A 455 -1.24 10.07 26.44
CA LEU A 455 -2.49 10.76 26.15
C LEU A 455 -2.32 12.28 26.18
N PRO A 456 -2.97 13.04 25.29
CA PRO A 456 -3.08 14.48 25.43
C PRO A 456 -3.67 14.89 26.78
N GLY A 457 -3.13 15.92 27.41
CA GLY A 457 -3.51 16.37 28.75
C GLY A 457 -3.01 15.51 29.91
N SER A 458 -2.25 14.44 29.65
CA SER A 458 -1.67 13.60 30.70
C SER A 458 -0.42 14.23 31.34
N PRO A 459 -0.14 13.93 32.62
CA PRO A 459 1.11 14.33 33.29
C PRO A 459 2.36 13.89 32.51
N GLU A 460 2.32 12.74 31.85
CA GLU A 460 3.43 12.15 31.10
C GLU A 460 3.79 12.97 29.86
N VAL A 461 2.78 13.53 29.16
CA VAL A 461 3.03 14.46 28.04
C VAL A 461 3.66 15.76 28.54
N LEU A 462 3.20 16.30 29.68
CA LEU A 462 3.77 17.51 30.28
C LEU A 462 5.22 17.30 30.73
N GLU A 463 5.52 16.14 31.32
CA GLU A 463 6.88 15.75 31.66
C GLU A 463 7.75 15.63 30.40
N LEU A 464 7.24 14.96 29.35
CA LEU A 464 7.96 14.84 28.09
C LEU A 464 8.22 16.20 27.43
N LEU A 465 7.27 17.13 27.50
CA LEU A 465 7.43 18.51 27.02
C LEU A 465 8.56 19.22 27.75
N GLN A 466 8.57 19.17 29.09
CA GLN A 466 9.64 19.77 29.90
C GLN A 466 11.00 19.16 29.55
N ARG A 467 11.08 17.83 29.51
CA ARG A 467 12.31 17.12 29.18
C ARG A 467 12.77 17.36 27.74
N SER A 468 11.85 17.57 26.81
CA SER A 468 12.18 17.89 25.42
C SER A 468 12.79 19.28 25.28
N ARG A 469 12.44 20.23 26.17
CA ARG A 469 13.09 21.56 26.24
C ARG A 469 14.53 21.47 26.77
N GLU A 470 14.79 20.57 27.71
CA GLU A 470 16.12 20.36 28.30
C GLU A 470 17.03 19.50 27.43
N VAL A 471 16.48 18.46 26.80
CA VAL A 471 17.20 17.47 25.99
C VAL A 471 16.54 17.35 24.62
N PRO A 472 16.86 18.24 23.66
CA PRO A 472 16.22 18.24 22.34
C PRO A 472 16.33 16.90 21.60
N ALA A 473 17.41 16.13 21.82
CA ALA A 473 17.62 14.83 21.19
C ALA A 473 16.58 13.76 21.58
N LEU A 474 15.86 13.93 22.70
CA LEU A 474 14.86 12.99 23.20
C LEU A 474 13.74 12.74 22.20
N ARG A 475 13.38 13.74 21.37
CA ARG A 475 12.36 13.62 20.32
C ARG A 475 12.59 12.42 19.38
N ALA A 476 13.84 12.03 19.15
CA ALA A 476 14.18 10.90 18.29
C ALA A 476 13.72 9.54 18.84
N GLU A 477 13.27 9.48 20.10
CA GLU A 477 12.66 8.30 20.70
C GLU A 477 11.14 8.23 20.51
N TYR A 478 10.51 9.26 19.96
CA TYR A 478 9.06 9.39 19.89
C TYR A 478 8.58 9.74 18.48
N LEU A 479 7.29 9.56 18.29
CA LEU A 479 6.56 9.99 17.12
C LEU A 479 5.18 10.50 17.53
N LEU A 480 4.61 11.39 16.74
CA LEU A 480 3.24 11.85 16.87
C LEU A 480 2.37 11.10 15.87
N LYS A 481 1.29 10.51 16.35
CA LYS A 481 0.30 9.80 15.53
C LYS A 481 -1.04 10.50 15.64
N PRO A 482 -1.68 10.90 14.53
CA PRO A 482 -3.04 11.42 14.58
C PRO A 482 -3.94 10.41 15.29
N ILE A 483 -4.77 10.90 16.23
CA ILE A 483 -5.61 10.03 17.08
C ILE A 483 -6.53 9.13 16.24
N ARG A 484 -6.90 9.61 15.04
CA ARG A 484 -7.76 8.94 14.06
C ARG A 484 -7.05 8.77 12.72
N GLY A 485 -7.66 8.00 11.83
CA GLY A 485 -7.14 7.73 10.49
C GLY A 485 -6.20 6.52 10.44
N GLY A 486 -5.84 6.14 9.22
CA GLY A 486 -5.02 4.96 8.94
C GLY A 486 -3.99 5.22 7.84
N LYS A 487 -3.40 4.14 7.31
CA LYS A 487 -2.42 4.19 6.20
C LYS A 487 -1.18 5.06 6.50
N GLY A 488 -0.86 5.25 7.78
CA GLY A 488 0.28 6.07 8.22
C GLY A 488 0.18 7.57 7.94
N ALA A 489 -0.95 8.07 7.44
CA ALA A 489 -1.11 9.47 7.07
C ALA A 489 -1.01 10.39 8.30
N GLY A 490 -0.22 11.46 8.17
CA GLY A 490 -0.06 12.48 9.22
C GLY A 490 0.81 12.08 10.42
N ILE A 491 1.47 10.92 10.38
CA ILE A 491 2.48 10.54 11.39
C ILE A 491 3.71 11.44 11.24
N ILE A 492 4.21 11.93 12.37
CA ILE A 492 5.40 12.78 12.43
C ILE A 492 6.42 12.10 13.32
N PHE A 493 7.57 11.74 12.77
CA PHE A 493 8.65 11.18 13.58
C PHE A 493 9.47 12.30 14.21
N GLY A 494 9.79 12.18 15.50
CA GLY A 494 10.50 13.25 16.20
C GLY A 494 11.92 13.48 15.67
N ASP A 495 12.55 12.46 15.08
CA ASP A 495 13.85 12.59 14.40
C ASP A 495 13.78 13.33 13.05
N GLU A 496 12.58 13.50 12.50
CA GLU A 496 12.31 14.29 11.29
C GLU A 496 11.82 15.72 11.60
N ALA A 497 11.35 15.97 12.83
CA ALA A 497 10.95 17.28 13.29
C ALA A 497 12.14 18.10 13.82
N SER A 498 12.11 19.42 13.60
CA SER A 498 12.98 20.35 14.32
C SER A 498 12.65 20.32 15.82
N ALA A 499 13.58 20.75 16.67
CA ALA A 499 13.33 20.78 18.11
C ALA A 499 12.20 21.77 18.45
N GLU A 500 12.17 22.89 17.74
CA GLU A 500 11.16 23.93 17.86
C GLU A 500 9.78 23.41 17.44
N ASP A 501 9.68 22.77 16.27
CA ASP A 501 8.41 22.18 15.79
C ASP A 501 7.92 21.06 16.71
N TRP A 502 8.83 20.26 17.26
CA TRP A 502 8.50 19.20 18.21
C TRP A 502 7.90 19.76 19.50
N ILE A 503 8.54 20.77 20.09
CA ILE A 503 8.04 21.45 21.29
C ILE A 503 6.68 22.11 21.02
N ALA A 504 6.54 22.85 19.92
CA ALA A 504 5.28 23.51 19.56
C ALA A 504 4.12 22.52 19.38
N ARG A 505 4.40 21.30 18.90
CA ARG A 505 3.40 20.24 18.79
C ARG A 505 3.07 19.60 20.13
N LEU A 506 4.05 19.40 21.01
CA LEU A 506 3.79 18.91 22.37
C LEU A 506 2.99 19.91 23.20
N GLU A 507 3.20 21.22 23.01
CA GLU A 507 2.40 22.29 23.64
C GLU A 507 0.92 22.20 23.23
N GLN A 508 0.63 21.79 22.00
CA GLN A 508 -0.77 21.54 21.56
C GLN A 508 -1.42 20.33 22.24
N LEU A 509 -0.64 19.48 22.90
CA LEU A 509 -1.11 18.30 23.62
C LEU A 509 -1.19 18.51 25.13
N GLU A 510 -1.00 19.74 25.63
CA GLU A 510 -1.19 20.08 27.05
C GLU A 510 -2.64 19.89 27.52
N HIS A 511 -3.60 19.87 26.57
CA HIS A 511 -5.02 19.68 26.84
C HIS A 511 -5.56 18.48 26.05
N ALA A 512 -6.54 17.78 26.62
CA ALA A 512 -7.18 16.63 25.99
C ALA A 512 -8.25 17.02 24.96
N GLU A 513 -8.75 18.26 25.01
CA GLU A 513 -9.90 18.73 24.24
C GLU A 513 -9.70 18.61 22.74
N LEU A 514 -10.75 18.15 22.04
CA LEU A 514 -10.77 18.11 20.58
C LEU A 514 -11.24 19.46 20.05
N VAL A 515 -10.44 20.07 19.17
CA VAL A 515 -10.83 21.28 18.45
C VAL A 515 -11.26 20.89 17.03
N PRO A 516 -12.52 21.14 16.63
CA PRO A 516 -13.00 20.81 15.29
C PRO A 516 -12.11 21.40 14.19
N GLY A 517 -11.73 20.56 13.21
CA GLY A 517 -10.87 20.97 12.10
C GLY A 517 -9.37 21.03 12.43
N HIS A 518 -8.95 20.79 13.68
CA HIS A 518 -7.55 20.71 14.05
C HIS A 518 -7.14 19.26 14.34
N PRO A 519 -6.01 18.78 13.79
CA PRO A 519 -5.51 17.45 14.10
C PRO A 519 -5.06 17.38 15.57
N THR A 520 -5.48 16.33 16.26
CA THR A 520 -4.95 15.94 17.57
C THR A 520 -4.09 14.69 17.40
N TRP A 521 -3.02 14.58 18.18
CA TRP A 521 -2.09 13.44 18.14
C TRP A 521 -2.02 12.73 19.49
N VAL A 522 -1.65 11.45 19.47
CA VAL A 522 -0.97 10.81 20.61
C VAL A 522 0.53 10.92 20.43
N VAL A 523 1.27 11.02 21.53
CA VAL A 523 2.72 10.79 21.50
C VAL A 523 2.96 9.30 21.71
N GLN A 524 3.63 8.63 20.79
CA GLN A 524 3.95 7.21 20.94
C GLN A 524 5.46 7.01 20.90
N ARG A 525 5.99 6.17 21.78
CA ARG A 525 7.39 5.79 21.76
C ARG A 525 7.67 4.98 20.49
N GLN A 526 8.75 5.34 19.80
CA GLN A 526 9.18 4.67 18.59
C GLN A 526 9.61 3.23 18.90
N VAL A 527 8.94 2.27 18.27
CA VAL A 527 9.36 0.87 18.29
C VAL A 527 10.59 0.69 17.39
N LYS A 528 11.69 0.20 17.96
CA LYS A 528 12.91 -0.13 17.22
C LYS A 528 12.78 -1.53 16.64
N GLN A 529 12.51 -1.60 15.35
CA GLN A 529 12.30 -2.88 14.67
C GLN A 529 13.59 -3.69 14.55
N ARG A 530 13.45 -5.00 14.70
CA ARG A 530 14.52 -5.96 14.38
C ARG A 530 14.71 -6.06 12.86
N LEU A 531 15.96 -6.26 12.45
CA LEU A 531 16.34 -6.46 11.04
C LEU A 531 16.53 -7.96 10.76
N TYR A 532 15.86 -8.46 9.71
CA TYR A 532 15.87 -9.86 9.30
C TYR A 532 16.63 -10.05 8.00
N ASP A 533 17.34 -11.17 7.88
CA ASP A 533 17.85 -11.65 6.59
C ASP A 533 16.68 -12.20 5.78
N VAL A 534 16.22 -11.42 4.81
CA VAL A 534 15.10 -11.77 3.98
C VAL A 534 15.55 -12.01 2.55
N VAL A 535 15.04 -13.09 1.94
CA VAL A 535 15.32 -13.38 0.53
C VAL A 535 14.21 -12.80 -0.29
N LEU A 536 14.56 -11.69 -0.92
CA LEU A 536 13.59 -10.86 -1.58
C LEU A 536 13.54 -11.19 -3.10
N GLY A 537 14.51 -11.90 -3.69
CA GLY A 537 14.56 -12.18 -5.14
C GLY A 537 14.48 -13.63 -5.54
N THR A 538 14.28 -13.89 -6.83
CA THR A 538 14.51 -15.21 -7.45
C THR A 538 15.98 -15.63 -7.37
N SER A 539 16.89 -14.67 -7.19
CA SER A 539 18.34 -14.90 -7.09
C SER A 539 18.79 -15.65 -5.82
N GLY A 540 17.92 -15.82 -4.81
CA GLY A 540 18.29 -16.49 -3.57
C GLY A 540 19.14 -15.66 -2.60
N LYS A 541 19.50 -14.41 -2.94
CA LYS A 541 20.37 -13.57 -2.10
C LYS A 541 19.65 -13.05 -0.85
N HIS A 542 20.28 -13.24 0.30
CA HIS A 542 19.84 -12.71 1.59
C HIS A 542 20.24 -11.23 1.75
N THR A 543 19.32 -10.39 2.23
CA THR A 543 19.61 -9.00 2.62
C THR A 543 18.94 -8.67 3.94
N ARG A 544 19.60 -7.86 4.79
CA ARG A 544 19.07 -7.41 6.09
C ARG A 544 18.11 -6.23 5.93
N TYR A 545 16.85 -6.43 6.31
CA TYR A 545 15.79 -5.44 6.21
C TYR A 545 14.87 -5.47 7.44
N PRO A 546 14.26 -4.32 7.84
CA PRO A 546 12.97 -4.37 8.52
C PRO A 546 11.98 -5.04 7.57
N LEU A 547 10.88 -5.64 8.04
CA LEU A 547 10.04 -6.50 7.18
C LEU A 547 9.44 -5.84 5.90
N VAL A 548 9.63 -4.53 5.66
CA VAL A 548 9.24 -3.81 4.41
C VAL A 548 10.43 -3.05 3.77
N GLY A 549 10.66 -3.17 2.45
CA GLY A 549 11.88 -2.67 1.76
C GLY A 549 11.87 -2.73 0.21
N THR A 550 10.75 -2.35 -0.42
CA THR A 550 10.38 -2.73 -1.80
C THR A 550 11.24 -2.12 -2.93
N TYR A 551 11.69 -0.87 -2.84
CA TYR A 551 12.32 -0.17 -3.99
C TYR A 551 13.75 -0.63 -4.31
N HIS A 552 14.61 -0.78 -3.30
CA HIS A 552 15.97 -1.30 -3.49
C HIS A 552 15.95 -2.70 -4.10
N ARG A 553 15.06 -3.55 -3.58
CA ARG A 553 14.87 -4.93 -4.03
C ARG A 553 14.57 -5.00 -5.53
N LEU A 554 13.62 -4.19 -6.01
CA LEU A 554 13.23 -4.17 -7.41
C LEU A 554 14.39 -3.70 -8.32
N LEU A 555 15.12 -2.66 -7.89
CA LEU A 555 16.32 -2.21 -8.61
C LEU A 555 17.43 -3.26 -8.66
N GLN A 556 17.69 -3.96 -7.56
CA GLN A 556 18.68 -5.04 -7.55
C GLN A 556 18.29 -6.23 -8.44
N GLN A 557 17.01 -6.60 -8.48
CA GLN A 557 16.56 -7.77 -9.23
C GLN A 557 16.41 -7.48 -10.70
N ARG A 558 15.65 -6.44 -11.03
CA ARG A 558 15.23 -6.14 -12.40
C ARG A 558 16.14 -5.12 -13.06
N GLY A 559 16.83 -4.28 -12.30
CA GLY A 559 17.67 -3.22 -12.85
C GLY A 559 16.88 -2.08 -13.51
N LEU A 560 15.55 -2.11 -13.48
CA LEU A 560 14.69 -1.09 -14.05
C LEU A 560 13.43 -0.97 -13.18
N LEU A 561 13.06 0.26 -12.83
CA LEU A 561 11.90 0.55 -12.01
C LEU A 561 11.27 1.86 -12.48
N LYS A 562 9.97 1.83 -12.76
CA LYS A 562 9.17 3.01 -13.07
C LYS A 562 8.22 3.30 -11.92
N LEU A 563 8.33 4.49 -11.36
CA LEU A 563 7.44 5.04 -10.35
C LEU A 563 6.54 6.07 -11.02
N SER A 564 5.27 6.11 -10.63
CA SER A 564 4.35 7.19 -10.99
C SER A 564 3.95 7.91 -9.72
N LEU A 565 4.38 9.17 -9.58
CA LEU A 565 4.03 10.02 -8.45
C LEU A 565 2.61 10.55 -8.68
N ASP A 566 1.74 10.36 -7.71
CA ASP A 566 0.39 10.92 -7.66
C ASP A 566 0.37 12.31 -7.00
N PHE A 567 1.53 12.84 -6.61
CA PHE A 567 1.70 14.19 -6.09
C PHE A 567 2.74 14.96 -6.92
N ARG A 568 2.71 16.30 -6.81
CA ARG A 568 3.69 17.18 -7.46
C ARG A 568 5.04 17.09 -6.74
N ASP A 569 6.10 16.86 -7.50
CA ASP A 569 7.47 16.84 -6.99
C ASP A 569 8.40 17.68 -7.90
N ASP A 570 7.96 18.87 -8.29
CA ASP A 570 8.68 19.71 -9.28
C ASP A 570 10.10 20.10 -8.82
N LYS A 571 10.34 20.08 -7.50
CA LYS A 571 11.64 20.33 -6.86
C LYS A 571 12.46 19.06 -6.61
N SER A 572 11.96 17.88 -7.01
CA SER A 572 12.61 16.57 -6.84
C SER A 572 12.93 16.22 -5.38
N ASN A 573 12.12 16.67 -4.43
CA ASN A 573 12.29 16.41 -3.00
C ASN A 573 12.07 14.93 -2.67
N TYR A 574 11.04 14.31 -3.25
CA TYR A 574 10.81 12.88 -3.08
C TYR A 574 11.94 12.07 -3.68
N LEU A 575 12.35 12.37 -4.92
CA LEU A 575 13.46 11.68 -5.56
C LEU A 575 14.78 11.86 -4.77
N ARG A 576 15.03 13.05 -4.22
CA ARG A 576 16.15 13.30 -3.30
C ARG A 576 16.07 12.42 -2.06
N GLY A 577 14.92 12.38 -1.39
CA GLY A 577 14.69 11.52 -0.22
C GLY A 577 14.91 10.04 -0.53
N LEU A 578 14.44 9.58 -1.69
CA LEU A 578 14.60 8.21 -2.17
C LEU A 578 16.09 7.84 -2.37
N VAL A 579 16.87 8.67 -3.07
CA VAL A 579 18.30 8.40 -3.30
C VAL A 579 19.11 8.48 -2.01
N VAL A 580 18.82 9.47 -1.15
CA VAL A 580 19.43 9.57 0.19
C VAL A 580 19.10 8.34 1.04
N GLY A 581 17.85 7.87 0.99
CA GLY A 581 17.43 6.65 1.67
C GLY A 581 18.15 5.40 1.17
N LEU A 582 18.31 5.26 -0.16
CA LEU A 582 19.06 4.15 -0.77
C LEU A 582 20.53 4.12 -0.32
N HIS A 583 21.16 5.29 -0.23
CA HIS A 583 22.51 5.40 0.32
C HIS A 583 22.54 5.03 1.81
N LYS A 584 21.72 5.72 2.62
CA LYS A 584 21.71 5.64 4.08
C LYS A 584 21.37 4.23 4.59
N PHE A 585 20.47 3.53 3.91
CA PHE A 585 19.89 2.28 4.43
C PHE A 585 20.22 1.03 3.61
N HIS A 586 20.66 1.18 2.36
CA HIS A 586 20.82 0.04 1.44
C HIS A 586 22.20 -0.03 0.79
N GLY A 587 23.17 0.73 1.29
CA GLY A 587 24.57 0.63 0.91
C GLY A 587 24.87 1.08 -0.53
N HIS A 588 23.98 1.86 -1.14
CA HIS A 588 24.32 2.53 -2.40
C HIS A 588 25.37 3.61 -2.13
N GLY A 589 26.28 3.87 -3.06
CA GLY A 589 27.18 5.02 -2.99
C GLY A 589 26.47 6.36 -3.07
N LEU A 590 27.19 7.44 -2.74
CA LEU A 590 26.67 8.80 -2.72
C LEU A 590 26.24 9.27 -4.14
N PRO A 591 25.30 10.23 -4.22
CA PRO A 591 25.01 10.95 -5.45
C PRO A 591 26.25 11.61 -6.03
N LEU A 592 26.34 11.63 -7.35
CA LEU A 592 27.41 12.27 -8.09
C LEU A 592 26.98 13.68 -8.49
N ASP A 593 27.84 14.66 -8.26
CA ASP A 593 27.62 16.00 -8.79
C ASP A 593 27.71 15.97 -10.32
N HIS A 594 26.78 16.64 -11.00
CA HIS A 594 26.83 16.79 -12.46
C HIS A 594 28.00 17.66 -12.91
N SER A 595 28.23 18.74 -12.17
CA SER A 595 29.34 19.68 -12.36
C SER A 595 29.61 20.41 -11.03
N ALA A 596 30.71 21.15 -10.96
CA ALA A 596 31.07 21.96 -9.78
C ALA A 596 30.01 23.02 -9.41
N SER A 597 29.06 23.34 -10.31
CA SER A 597 28.05 24.38 -10.13
C SER A 597 26.60 23.87 -10.01
N GLN A 598 26.31 22.59 -10.29
CA GLN A 598 24.92 22.10 -10.40
C GLN A 598 24.49 21.00 -9.40
N GLY A 599 25.34 20.62 -8.45
CA GLY A 599 24.98 19.66 -7.41
C GLY A 599 24.50 18.31 -7.97
N TRP A 600 23.69 17.58 -7.19
CA TRP A 600 23.26 16.20 -7.50
C TRP A 600 22.16 16.08 -8.57
N PHE A 601 21.44 17.17 -8.83
CA PHE A 601 20.22 17.17 -9.66
C PHE A 601 20.33 18.23 -10.74
N TRP A 602 20.14 17.85 -11.99
CA TRP A 602 20.24 18.79 -13.12
C TRP A 602 19.12 18.61 -14.15
N ASP A 603 18.89 19.70 -14.88
CA ASP A 603 17.86 19.83 -15.91
C ASP A 603 18.32 19.19 -17.22
N VAL A 604 17.60 18.17 -17.68
CA VAL A 604 17.76 17.61 -19.02
C VAL A 604 16.63 18.15 -19.91
N ARG A 605 16.91 19.29 -20.56
CA ARG A 605 15.98 19.98 -21.45
C ARG A 605 16.70 20.50 -22.71
N PRO A 606 16.05 20.51 -23.89
CA PRO A 606 16.50 21.26 -25.05
C PRO A 606 16.76 22.73 -24.72
N SER A 607 17.96 23.22 -25.00
CA SER A 607 18.27 24.66 -24.90
C SER A 607 19.19 25.09 -26.04
N ALA A 608 18.88 26.20 -26.70
CA ALA A 608 19.74 26.79 -27.73
C ALA A 608 20.75 27.81 -27.17
N ALA A 609 20.59 28.22 -25.90
CA ALA A 609 21.27 29.37 -25.33
C ALA A 609 22.03 29.09 -24.02
N GLU A 610 21.74 27.99 -23.32
CA GLU A 610 22.35 27.63 -22.03
C GLU A 610 23.17 26.34 -22.17
N PHE A 611 24.50 26.46 -22.08
CA PHE A 611 25.43 25.33 -22.17
C PHE A 611 25.90 24.94 -20.76
N GLN A 612 25.50 23.77 -20.28
CA GLN A 612 25.76 23.32 -18.90
C GLN A 612 27.21 22.81 -18.68
N SER A 613 27.97 22.53 -19.75
CA SER A 613 29.33 21.98 -19.67
C SER A 613 30.27 22.50 -20.77
N ASN A 614 31.33 23.24 -20.39
CA ASN A 614 32.44 23.65 -21.27
C ASN A 614 32.05 24.33 -22.61
N GLY A 615 30.92 25.06 -22.64
CA GLY A 615 30.44 25.72 -23.87
C GLY A 615 29.91 24.75 -24.94
N CYS A 616 29.73 23.48 -24.60
CA CYS A 616 29.09 22.46 -25.42
C CYS A 616 27.82 21.95 -24.73
N GLN A 617 26.82 21.55 -25.51
CA GLN A 617 25.59 20.96 -24.96
C GLN A 617 25.76 19.45 -24.88
N ALA A 618 25.47 18.86 -23.72
CA ALA A 618 25.50 17.41 -23.60
C ALA A 618 24.44 16.80 -24.53
N ARG A 619 24.76 15.67 -25.18
CA ARG A 619 23.85 15.06 -26.16
C ARG A 619 22.44 14.80 -25.63
N SER A 620 22.31 14.47 -24.33
CA SER A 620 21.04 14.30 -23.63
C SER A 620 20.15 15.55 -23.58
N GLU A 621 20.75 16.74 -23.63
CA GLU A 621 20.08 18.03 -23.60
C GLU A 621 19.82 18.57 -25.01
N THR A 622 20.20 17.87 -26.08
CA THR A 622 19.92 18.31 -27.45
C THR A 622 18.57 17.78 -27.95
N MET A 623 18.06 18.37 -29.04
CA MET A 623 16.88 17.84 -29.75
C MET A 623 17.19 16.57 -30.58
N GLN A 624 18.47 16.27 -30.85
CA GLN A 624 18.88 15.16 -31.71
C GLN A 624 18.55 13.81 -31.09
N GLU A 625 18.62 12.71 -31.84
CA GLU A 625 18.56 11.38 -31.24
C GLU A 625 19.80 11.11 -30.35
N PHE A 626 19.62 10.25 -29.36
CA PHE A 626 20.70 9.72 -28.54
C PHE A 626 20.76 8.21 -28.79
N PRO A 627 21.80 7.71 -29.50
CA PRO A 627 21.95 6.28 -29.78
C PRO A 627 22.11 5.45 -28.50
N TRP A 628 22.08 4.12 -28.65
CA TRP A 628 22.23 3.18 -27.54
C TRP A 628 23.48 3.46 -26.71
N HIS A 629 23.28 3.64 -25.41
CA HIS A 629 24.35 3.91 -24.47
C HIS A 629 24.01 3.47 -23.04
N THR A 630 25.05 3.49 -22.20
CA THR A 630 25.00 3.59 -20.75
C THR A 630 25.55 4.97 -20.35
N ASP A 631 25.05 5.55 -19.27
CA ASP A 631 25.52 6.83 -18.76
C ASP A 631 26.99 6.76 -18.33
N CYS A 632 27.76 7.79 -18.68
CA CYS A 632 29.19 7.94 -18.35
C CYS A 632 30.06 6.72 -18.71
N SER A 633 29.79 6.05 -19.84
CA SER A 633 30.56 4.87 -20.29
C SER A 633 32.06 5.14 -20.52
N TYR A 634 32.46 6.40 -20.62
CA TYR A 634 33.85 6.84 -20.77
C TYR A 634 34.59 7.04 -19.43
N GLU A 635 33.91 6.90 -18.29
CA GLU A 635 34.53 7.01 -16.97
C GLU A 635 35.14 5.68 -16.52
N GLU A 636 36.19 5.74 -15.68
CA GLU A 636 36.72 4.55 -15.01
C GLU A 636 35.73 3.98 -13.98
N ASN A 637 35.00 4.88 -13.31
CA ASN A 637 34.00 4.57 -12.29
C ASN A 637 32.61 5.07 -12.73
N PRO A 638 31.98 4.47 -13.74
CA PRO A 638 30.65 4.89 -14.16
C PRO A 638 29.64 4.72 -13.01
N PRO A 639 28.58 5.56 -12.97
CA PRO A 639 27.50 5.40 -12.01
C PRO A 639 26.82 4.06 -12.25
N ARG A 640 26.59 3.32 -11.17
CA ARG A 640 25.81 2.09 -11.24
C ARG A 640 24.34 2.38 -11.49
N TYR A 641 23.81 3.46 -10.92
CA TYR A 641 22.40 3.81 -11.09
C TYR A 641 22.20 5.26 -11.52
N PHE A 642 21.12 5.49 -12.25
CA PHE A 642 20.59 6.83 -12.49
C PHE A 642 19.08 6.84 -12.39
N ALA A 643 18.53 8.04 -12.23
CA ALA A 643 17.10 8.27 -12.26
C ALA A 643 16.74 9.44 -13.19
N LEU A 644 15.57 9.35 -13.79
CA LEU A 644 14.95 10.37 -14.64
C LEU A 644 13.54 10.66 -14.13
N GLN A 645 13.31 11.88 -13.65
CA GLN A 645 11.97 12.36 -13.35
C GLN A 645 11.44 13.18 -14.53
N VAL A 646 10.22 12.91 -14.95
CA VAL A 646 9.51 13.65 -15.99
C VAL A 646 8.80 14.84 -15.38
N LEU A 647 9.28 16.05 -15.70
CA LEU A 647 8.61 17.31 -15.35
C LEU A 647 7.69 17.74 -16.49
N HIS A 648 8.18 17.69 -17.73
CA HIS A 648 7.38 17.90 -18.93
C HIS A 648 7.74 16.83 -19.98
N PRO A 649 6.81 15.93 -20.37
CA PRO A 649 7.06 14.95 -21.43
C PRO A 649 7.02 15.62 -22.82
N ASP A 650 7.49 14.91 -23.84
CA ASP A 650 7.31 15.28 -25.24
C ASP A 650 5.98 14.70 -25.75
N ARG A 651 5.00 15.55 -25.99
CA ARG A 651 3.64 15.20 -26.41
C ARG A 651 3.50 15.08 -27.91
N ARG A 652 4.58 15.31 -28.68
CA ARG A 652 4.60 15.26 -30.16
C ARG A 652 5.15 13.94 -30.70
N GLY A 653 5.26 12.92 -29.84
CA GLY A 653 5.79 11.60 -30.19
C GLY A 653 7.29 11.62 -30.46
N GLY A 654 8.02 12.54 -29.83
CA GLY A 654 9.49 12.57 -29.78
C GLY A 654 9.99 12.21 -28.37
N GLY A 655 11.31 12.18 -28.18
CA GLY A 655 11.93 11.96 -26.88
C GLY A 655 11.60 10.64 -26.18
N VAL A 656 11.10 9.64 -26.91
CA VAL A 656 10.76 8.28 -26.47
C VAL A 656 12.03 7.61 -25.96
N LEU A 657 12.00 7.18 -24.70
CA LEU A 657 13.09 6.48 -24.07
C LEU A 657 12.97 4.98 -24.35
N SER A 658 13.90 4.43 -25.11
CA SER A 658 13.95 3.00 -25.40
C SER A 658 14.95 2.35 -24.45
N VAL A 659 14.58 1.22 -23.85
CA VAL A 659 15.44 0.50 -22.89
C VAL A 659 15.51 -0.99 -23.24
N LEU A 660 16.69 -1.57 -23.08
CA LEU A 660 16.96 -2.96 -23.45
C LEU A 660 17.86 -3.63 -22.41
N SER A 661 17.47 -4.83 -21.97
CA SER A 661 18.24 -5.61 -20.99
C SER A 661 19.54 -6.12 -21.60
N VAL A 662 20.67 -5.87 -20.92
CA VAL A 662 21.99 -6.39 -21.31
C VAL A 662 21.99 -7.92 -21.27
N GLU A 663 21.26 -8.55 -20.36
CA GLU A 663 21.15 -10.01 -20.27
C GLU A 663 20.58 -10.63 -21.57
N HIS A 664 19.57 -10.00 -22.18
CA HIS A 664 19.00 -10.46 -23.45
C HIS A 664 19.99 -10.30 -24.61
N ILE A 665 20.79 -9.23 -24.59
CA ILE A 665 21.86 -9.03 -25.58
C ILE A 665 22.91 -10.13 -25.45
N LEU A 666 23.36 -10.43 -24.22
CA LEU A 666 24.36 -11.46 -23.95
C LEU A 666 23.89 -12.85 -24.37
N GLY A 667 22.61 -13.19 -24.17
CA GLY A 667 22.04 -14.46 -24.60
C GLY A 667 22.04 -14.68 -26.12
N ARG A 668 22.25 -13.62 -26.91
CA ARG A 668 22.16 -13.65 -28.38
C ARG A 668 23.50 -13.38 -29.08
N LEU A 669 24.49 -12.82 -28.39
CA LEU A 669 25.83 -12.64 -28.90
C LEU A 669 26.57 -13.98 -29.04
N SER A 670 27.39 -14.10 -30.08
CA SER A 670 28.27 -15.25 -30.26
C SER A 670 29.25 -15.39 -29.09
N PRO A 671 29.64 -16.63 -28.71
CA PRO A 671 30.65 -16.83 -27.67
C PRO A 671 31.97 -16.09 -27.97
N PHE A 672 32.31 -15.95 -29.26
CA PHE A 672 33.47 -15.19 -29.71
C PHE A 672 33.33 -13.68 -29.42
N ALA A 673 32.19 -13.08 -29.78
CA ALA A 673 31.93 -11.68 -29.51
C ALA A 673 31.91 -11.40 -28.00
N GLN A 674 31.23 -12.22 -27.20
CA GLN A 674 31.21 -12.07 -25.74
C GLN A 674 32.63 -12.12 -25.14
N ALA A 675 33.43 -13.13 -25.52
CA ALA A 675 34.80 -13.28 -25.04
C ALA A 675 35.72 -12.12 -25.46
N THR A 676 35.46 -11.52 -26.63
CA THR A 676 36.23 -10.38 -27.13
C THR A 676 35.82 -9.08 -26.45
N LEU A 677 34.53 -8.85 -26.23
CA LEU A 677 33.99 -7.67 -25.54
C LEU A 677 34.42 -7.60 -24.06
N TRP A 678 34.81 -8.73 -23.44
CA TRP A 678 35.43 -8.78 -22.11
C TRP A 678 36.89 -8.32 -22.07
N ARG A 679 37.57 -8.24 -23.21
CA ARG A 679 39.00 -7.85 -23.25
C ARG A 679 39.14 -6.34 -23.24
N PRO A 680 40.23 -5.80 -22.66
CA PRO A 680 40.51 -4.37 -22.67
C PRO A 680 41.05 -3.90 -24.03
N GLU A 681 40.31 -4.16 -25.11
CA GLU A 681 40.70 -3.87 -26.50
C GLU A 681 39.88 -2.72 -27.13
N PHE A 682 39.27 -1.87 -26.30
CA PHE A 682 38.42 -0.77 -26.77
C PHE A 682 38.90 0.55 -26.19
N GLN A 683 39.23 1.49 -27.07
CA GLN A 683 39.43 2.89 -26.70
C GLN A 683 38.07 3.58 -26.65
N ILE A 684 37.71 4.15 -25.50
CA ILE A 684 36.45 4.84 -25.25
C ILE A 684 36.78 6.32 -25.05
N ALA A 685 36.43 7.15 -26.02
CA ALA A 685 36.73 8.58 -26.00
C ALA A 685 35.87 9.31 -24.97
N VAL A 686 36.45 10.29 -24.26
CA VAL A 686 35.68 11.22 -23.44
C VAL A 686 34.96 12.19 -24.40
N PRO A 687 33.63 12.30 -24.34
CA PRO A 687 32.89 13.21 -25.22
C PRO A 687 33.38 14.66 -25.06
N PRO A 688 33.42 15.46 -26.14
CA PRO A 688 33.92 16.84 -26.12
C PRO A 688 33.29 17.71 -25.02
N GLU A 689 31.99 17.49 -24.75
CA GLU A 689 31.24 18.21 -23.71
C GLU A 689 31.77 17.96 -22.27
N PHE A 690 32.51 16.87 -22.03
CA PHE A 690 32.99 16.47 -20.70
C PHE A 690 34.51 16.49 -20.55
N VAL A 691 35.26 17.04 -21.52
CA VAL A 691 36.72 17.19 -21.41
C VAL A 691 37.07 18.26 -20.37
N GLY A 692 37.30 17.84 -19.12
CA GLY A 692 37.72 18.71 -18.03
C GLY A 692 39.23 19.00 -18.01
N ALA A 693 39.69 19.72 -16.99
CA ALA A 693 41.09 20.11 -16.78
C ALA A 693 42.08 18.94 -16.55
N SER A 694 41.60 17.69 -16.46
CA SER A 694 42.42 16.49 -16.26
C SER A 694 43.23 16.09 -17.51
N GLY A 695 42.94 16.67 -18.68
CA GLY A 695 43.66 16.43 -19.93
C GLY A 695 43.50 15.02 -20.52
N ARG A 696 42.70 14.15 -19.89
CA ARG A 696 42.47 12.79 -20.35
C ARG A 696 41.40 12.76 -21.43
N SER A 697 41.76 12.30 -22.63
CA SER A 697 40.89 12.29 -23.81
C SER A 697 40.17 10.97 -24.06
N HIS A 698 40.61 9.88 -23.41
CA HIS A 698 40.03 8.55 -23.56
C HIS A 698 40.42 7.61 -22.39
N ILE A 699 39.70 6.49 -22.30
CA ILE A 699 40.10 5.31 -21.53
C ILE A 699 40.29 4.13 -22.48
N VAL A 700 41.10 3.14 -22.09
CA VAL A 700 41.18 1.85 -22.77
C VAL A 700 40.65 0.79 -21.81
N GLY A 701 39.69 -0.01 -22.24
CA GLY A 701 39.05 -1.00 -21.38
C GLY A 701 38.08 -1.91 -22.11
N SER A 702 37.41 -2.80 -21.38
CA SER A 702 36.42 -3.74 -21.92
C SER A 702 35.05 -3.08 -22.06
N ILE A 703 34.20 -3.62 -22.95
CA ILE A 703 32.78 -3.20 -23.07
C ILE A 703 31.91 -4.01 -22.09
N LEU A 704 32.23 -5.30 -21.90
CA LEU A 704 31.55 -6.18 -20.97
C LEU A 704 32.39 -6.47 -19.72
N ARG A 705 31.72 -6.86 -18.64
CA ARG A 705 32.31 -7.53 -17.47
C ARG A 705 31.71 -8.92 -17.26
N SER A 706 32.43 -9.77 -16.54
CA SER A 706 32.07 -11.18 -16.26
C SER A 706 30.75 -11.33 -15.47
N THR A 707 30.26 -10.26 -14.86
CA THR A 707 29.00 -10.21 -14.10
C THR A 707 27.77 -9.91 -14.97
N GLY A 708 27.90 -9.94 -16.30
CA GLY A 708 26.79 -9.64 -17.22
C GLY A 708 26.44 -8.15 -17.29
N THR A 709 27.40 -7.28 -16.96
CA THR A 709 27.26 -5.82 -17.03
C THR A 709 28.00 -5.25 -18.23
N MET A 710 27.52 -4.12 -18.74
CA MET A 710 28.02 -3.47 -19.95
C MET A 710 28.28 -1.98 -19.69
N ARG A 711 29.30 -1.43 -20.37
CA ARG A 711 29.40 0.00 -20.67
C ARG A 711 29.43 0.15 -22.18
N PHE A 712 28.59 1.02 -22.71
CA PHE A 712 28.51 1.19 -24.15
C PHE A 712 28.10 2.62 -24.48
N ARG A 713 28.63 3.18 -25.55
CA ARG A 713 28.08 4.36 -26.21
C ARG A 713 28.62 4.36 -27.63
N GLU A 714 27.70 4.22 -28.57
CA GLU A 714 28.03 3.84 -29.95
C GLU A 714 29.05 4.77 -30.64
N ASP A 715 28.95 6.07 -30.40
CA ASP A 715 29.69 7.12 -31.10
C ASP A 715 31.10 7.39 -30.56
N ILE A 716 31.50 6.73 -29.45
CA ILE A 716 32.78 7.01 -28.77
C ILE A 716 33.69 5.79 -28.61
N ILE A 717 33.33 4.65 -29.18
CA ILE A 717 34.09 3.40 -29.09
C ILE A 717 34.94 3.19 -30.35
N THR A 718 36.24 3.04 -30.16
CA THR A 718 37.21 2.66 -31.19
C THR A 718 37.83 1.30 -30.85
N PRO A 719 37.56 0.24 -31.64
CA PRO A 719 38.20 -1.06 -31.44
C PRO A 719 39.70 -1.00 -31.78
N LEU A 720 40.53 -1.65 -30.96
CA LEU A 720 41.99 -1.64 -31.12
C LEU A 720 42.54 -2.86 -31.89
N SER A 721 41.68 -3.83 -32.23
CA SER A 721 42.04 -5.03 -32.97
C SER A 721 40.96 -5.41 -33.99
N PRO A 722 41.29 -6.20 -35.04
CA PRO A 722 40.30 -6.73 -35.97
C PRO A 722 39.22 -7.58 -35.28
N ALA A 723 39.59 -8.33 -34.23
CA ALA A 723 38.65 -9.11 -33.44
C ALA A 723 37.67 -8.21 -32.68
N ALA A 724 38.19 -7.17 -32.01
CA ALA A 724 37.39 -6.16 -31.32
C ALA A 724 36.43 -5.43 -32.29
N ALA A 725 36.89 -5.13 -33.51
CA ALA A 725 36.07 -4.52 -34.54
C ALA A 725 34.92 -5.45 -34.98
N GLY A 726 35.21 -6.74 -35.17
CA GLY A 726 34.19 -7.76 -35.49
C GLY A 726 33.15 -7.90 -34.38
N ALA A 727 33.57 -7.93 -33.11
CA ALA A 727 32.67 -8.08 -31.96
C ALA A 727 31.74 -6.87 -31.77
N VAL A 728 32.24 -5.65 -31.97
CA VAL A 728 31.42 -4.43 -31.93
C VAL A 728 30.46 -4.37 -33.12
N ALA A 729 30.90 -4.79 -34.31
CA ALA A 729 30.03 -4.87 -35.48
C ALA A 729 28.86 -5.85 -35.26
N GLU A 730 29.15 -7.02 -34.67
CA GLU A 730 28.12 -7.99 -34.30
C GLU A 730 27.13 -7.41 -33.27
N LEU A 731 27.62 -6.75 -32.22
CA LEU A 731 26.77 -6.08 -31.22
C LEU A 731 25.86 -5.03 -31.87
N LYS A 732 26.40 -4.19 -32.77
CA LYS A 732 25.61 -3.18 -33.48
C LYS A 732 24.55 -3.82 -34.39
N GLN A 733 24.89 -4.87 -35.12
CA GLN A 733 23.93 -5.60 -35.95
C GLN A 733 22.81 -6.22 -35.10
N LEU A 734 23.18 -6.79 -33.94
CA LEU A 734 22.22 -7.36 -33.00
C LEU A 734 21.26 -6.31 -32.45
N LEU A 735 21.73 -5.12 -32.08
CA LEU A 735 20.89 -4.02 -31.60
C LEU A 735 19.87 -3.55 -32.67
N MET A 736 20.19 -3.73 -33.95
CA MET A 736 19.30 -3.42 -35.07
C MET A 736 18.43 -4.59 -35.54
N SER A 737 18.59 -5.79 -34.93
CA SER A 737 17.85 -6.98 -35.34
C SER A 737 16.35 -6.88 -35.00
N PRO A 738 15.45 -7.38 -35.86
CA PRO A 738 14.01 -7.40 -35.60
C PRO A 738 13.64 -8.12 -34.29
N GLU A 739 14.41 -9.12 -33.89
CA GLU A 739 14.22 -9.86 -32.64
C GLU A 739 14.46 -8.96 -31.42
N VAL A 740 15.58 -8.24 -31.40
CA VAL A 740 15.92 -7.33 -30.28
C VAL A 740 15.01 -6.11 -30.26
N GLN A 741 14.61 -5.60 -31.42
CA GLN A 741 13.66 -4.49 -31.51
C GLN A 741 12.29 -4.85 -30.92
N ARG A 742 11.83 -6.12 -31.07
CA ARG A 742 10.59 -6.59 -30.42
C ARG A 742 10.67 -6.71 -28.91
N GLU A 743 11.86 -6.95 -28.37
CA GLU A 743 12.10 -7.04 -26.92
C GLU A 743 12.47 -5.70 -26.28
N THR A 744 12.64 -4.66 -27.10
CA THR A 744 12.95 -3.31 -26.63
C THR A 744 11.69 -2.67 -26.05
N LEU A 745 11.80 -2.16 -24.83
CA LEU A 745 10.71 -1.40 -24.21
C LEU A 745 10.81 0.05 -24.66
N HIS A 746 9.77 0.53 -25.33
CA HIS A 746 9.66 1.93 -25.74
C HIS A 746 8.76 2.70 -24.77
N LEU A 747 9.36 3.58 -23.99
CA LEU A 747 8.70 4.40 -22.99
C LEU A 747 8.39 5.78 -23.59
N ASP A 748 7.22 5.90 -24.18
CA ASP A 748 6.68 7.16 -24.72
C ASP A 748 6.05 8.05 -23.62
N ALA A 749 5.44 9.16 -24.02
CA ALA A 749 4.81 10.10 -23.10
C ALA A 749 3.56 9.54 -22.39
N GLU A 750 2.90 8.52 -22.96
CA GLU A 750 1.78 7.84 -22.30
C GLU A 750 2.29 6.89 -21.22
N CYS A 751 3.41 6.21 -21.48
CA CYS A 751 4.08 5.36 -20.50
C CYS A 751 4.76 6.17 -19.39
N MET A 752 5.31 7.33 -19.74
CA MET A 752 6.09 8.23 -18.88
C MET A 752 5.49 9.65 -18.83
N PRO A 753 4.26 9.83 -18.32
CA PRO A 753 3.66 11.15 -18.17
C PRO A 753 4.41 11.98 -17.11
N GLN A 754 4.09 13.28 -17.04
CA GLN A 754 4.55 14.16 -15.96
C GLN A 754 4.32 13.51 -14.59
N GLY A 755 5.31 13.62 -13.69
CA GLY A 755 5.30 12.96 -12.39
C GLY A 755 5.84 11.52 -12.42
N SER A 756 6.23 10.99 -13.58
CA SER A 756 6.92 9.69 -13.65
C SER A 756 8.38 9.80 -13.23
N VAL A 757 8.89 8.82 -12.49
CA VAL A 757 10.30 8.66 -12.15
C VAL A 757 10.77 7.29 -12.61
N LEU A 758 11.76 7.25 -13.50
CA LEU A 758 12.47 6.03 -13.85
C LEU A 758 13.72 5.92 -13.00
N LEU A 759 13.99 4.76 -12.40
CA LEU A 759 15.25 4.39 -11.80
C LEU A 759 15.82 3.20 -12.56
N MET A 760 17.11 3.21 -12.84
CA MET A 760 17.75 2.20 -13.69
C MET A 760 19.14 1.83 -13.16
N ASP A 761 19.47 0.53 -13.20
CA ASP A 761 20.84 0.01 -13.13
C ASP A 761 21.47 0.19 -14.50
N ASN A 762 22.27 1.26 -14.58
CA ASN A 762 22.95 1.74 -15.76
C ASN A 762 23.87 0.70 -16.41
N SER A 763 24.30 -0.30 -15.64
CA SER A 763 25.23 -1.33 -16.11
C SER A 763 24.53 -2.56 -16.67
N ARG A 764 23.22 -2.72 -16.40
CA ARG A 764 22.40 -3.88 -16.80
C ARG A 764 21.37 -3.56 -17.87
N TRP A 765 21.20 -2.28 -18.20
CA TRP A 765 20.26 -1.81 -19.21
C TRP A 765 20.96 -0.83 -20.13
N LEU A 766 20.79 -1.02 -21.44
CA LEU A 766 21.06 0.00 -22.43
C LEU A 766 19.85 0.89 -22.58
N HIS A 767 20.09 2.17 -22.86
CA HIS A 767 19.03 3.10 -23.20
C HIS A 767 19.38 3.95 -24.42
N ALA A 768 18.34 4.33 -25.15
CA ALA A 768 18.40 5.21 -26.30
C ALA A 768 17.22 6.18 -26.27
N ARG A 769 17.35 7.32 -26.95
CA ARG A 769 16.28 8.30 -27.09
C ARG A 769 16.11 8.65 -28.56
N ASN A 770 14.90 8.52 -29.10
CA ASN A 770 14.63 9.07 -30.43
C ASN A 770 14.63 10.61 -30.41
N GLN A 771 14.61 11.25 -31.57
CA GLN A 771 14.61 12.71 -31.68
C GLN A 771 13.56 13.37 -30.77
N VAL A 772 13.94 14.41 -30.00
CA VAL A 772 12.95 15.24 -29.30
C VAL A 772 12.26 16.09 -30.34
N LYS A 773 10.94 16.13 -30.27
CA LYS A 773 10.10 16.96 -31.11
C LYS A 773 9.60 18.17 -30.35
N GLU A 774 9.49 18.16 -29.03
CA GLU A 774 9.00 19.28 -28.20
C GLU A 774 10.13 20.01 -27.43
N PRO A 775 10.41 21.29 -27.73
CA PRO A 775 11.47 22.06 -27.06
C PRO A 775 11.28 22.20 -25.53
N GLU A 776 10.04 22.25 -25.07
CA GLU A 776 9.69 22.38 -23.65
C GLU A 776 9.84 21.06 -22.86
N ARG A 777 10.26 19.98 -23.51
CA ARG A 777 10.49 18.70 -22.84
C ARG A 777 11.51 18.88 -21.73
N HIS A 778 11.14 18.47 -20.52
CA HIS A 778 11.93 18.72 -19.32
C HIS A 778 11.98 17.50 -18.42
N LEU A 779 13.19 16.97 -18.21
CA LEU A 779 13.43 15.95 -17.19
C LEU A 779 14.39 16.46 -16.11
N ARG A 780 14.28 15.91 -14.91
CA ARG A 780 15.33 15.97 -13.88
C ARG A 780 16.14 14.69 -13.92
N ARG A 781 17.46 14.77 -13.85
CA ARG A 781 18.35 13.61 -13.73
C ARG A 781 19.16 13.64 -12.42
N VAL A 782 19.45 12.45 -11.90
CA VAL A 782 20.44 12.19 -10.84
C VAL A 782 21.16 10.89 -11.12
N ARG A 783 22.45 10.82 -10.76
CA ARG A 783 23.30 9.61 -10.84
C ARG A 783 23.89 9.34 -9.46
N TRP A 784 24.09 8.07 -9.12
CA TRP A 784 24.72 7.71 -7.85
C TRP A 784 25.42 6.34 -7.94
N ASP A 785 26.16 6.01 -6.88
CA ASP A 785 26.83 4.71 -6.74
C ASP A 785 27.87 4.45 -7.82
N ALA A 786 28.80 5.41 -8.03
CA ALA A 786 29.95 5.22 -8.91
C ALA A 786 30.81 4.06 -8.41
N THR A 787 31.06 3.09 -9.28
CA THR A 787 31.87 1.91 -8.95
C THR A 787 32.85 1.61 -10.08
N PRO A 788 34.06 1.10 -9.77
CA PRO A 788 35.03 0.73 -10.79
C PRO A 788 34.47 -0.25 -11.82
N PHE A 789 34.60 0.13 -13.11
CA PHE A 789 34.37 -0.75 -14.25
C PHE A 789 35.68 -1.46 -14.64
N ALA A 790 36.37 -2.03 -13.64
CA ALA A 790 37.67 -2.68 -13.79
C ALA A 790 37.58 -4.11 -13.28
#